data_AF-A0A5J5DNR4-F1
#
_entry.id   AF-A0A5J5DNR4-F1
#
_cell.length_a   1.000
_cell.length_b   1.000
_cell.length_c   1.000
_cell.angle_alpha   90.00
_cell.angle_beta   90.00
_cell.angle_gamma   90.00
#
_symmetry.space_group_name_H-M   'P 1'
#
loop_
_entity.id
_entity.type
_entity.pdbx_description
1 polymer ?
#
loop_
_entity_poly.entity_id
_entity_poly.type
_entity_poly.pdbx_seq_one_letter_code
_entity_poly.pdbx_strand_id
1 'polypeptide(L)'
;MSRLLGGYTSADREEQHAQSEFLTTQNTMSGLEKDGWIMWRVGLLVVTLCATLSLAQFPRECVTPTGLQSGQCCPSPTGAAGDECGSTTGRGQCVAIAADNRRHGPQYPYAGRDDRERWPLRFFNRTCQCNGNFSGYNCGQCRHGLTGPNCDQRTSVVRRNIMQMSTAEKQAFVNSLDRAKRTVHPNLVICTRRYQEVFGPDGNTPQFENITIYNYFVWSHYYSVSKTYLGPGQTSFGGVDFSHEGPGFVTWHRFHLLQLERDMQDMLGNPAFALPYWNFAIGGSDCDICTDDLLGARSSFDISSISSNSVFSQWRVICESVEDYDTLGTVCNSSETSPIRRNPAGNVARPMVQRLPEPQDVLDCLELNAFDTPPYYSTSSESFRNTIEGYSAPQGMYDPVIRSLHNLAHLFLNGTGGQTHLSPNDPIFVLLHTFTDAIFDEWLSRHQPGEVVYPEENAPIGHNRRFNMVPFWPPVTNAEMFVPAPENLGYSYEVQWPARAYTLSEIITIAIVAAVLVVAVVGGVIACAVRAHSYRSAEALEPLLGETFRRYSEDDRRARPQLQAEDVPQVLLPVGLLVPEDTQANTLGGEPKHGNGLIVSGLPQVYTIYLGGIVSISSTSIFLIFSITRLLIARIQPSTNHLSNGREPQGPSPAQSYGASQTDYHNAEASFLGKTRVNKEDMLDCTRKTTESPALRMASTACSWLASLRFTPHTLANLRPMPLPPIMLIPRDWPGARVICTLEHKAGYKEQPH
;
A
#
# COMPACT_ATOMS: atom_id res chain seq x y z
N MET A 1 -54.52 -44.93 2.14
CA MET A 1 -54.72 -46.40 2.25
C MET A 1 -56.12 -46.69 1.72
N SER A 2 -56.28 -47.49 0.66
CA SER A 2 -57.56 -47.76 -0.08
C SER A 2 -58.17 -46.55 -0.83
N ARG A 3 -59.06 -46.64 -1.85
CA ARG A 3 -59.54 -47.63 -2.88
C ARG A 3 -60.57 -46.87 -3.81
N LEU A 4 -60.88 -47.14 -5.10
CA LEU A 4 -60.38 -47.94 -6.25
C LEU A 4 -60.88 -47.31 -7.60
N LEU A 5 -60.05 -47.36 -8.65
CA LEU A 5 -60.28 -47.79 -10.07
C LEU A 5 -61.51 -47.38 -10.95
N GLY A 6 -61.25 -47.26 -12.26
CA GLY A 6 -62.16 -47.57 -13.39
C GLY A 6 -62.45 -46.41 -14.38
N GLY A 7 -62.48 -46.58 -15.72
CA GLY A 7 -61.99 -47.68 -16.58
C GLY A 7 -62.64 -47.79 -17.99
N TYR A 8 -61.83 -47.60 -19.06
CA TYR A 8 -61.95 -48.17 -20.45
C TYR A 8 -63.23 -47.91 -21.30
N THR A 9 -63.18 -47.13 -22.41
CA THR A 9 -63.00 -47.50 -23.86
C THR A 9 -64.14 -48.30 -24.54
N SER A 10 -64.43 -48.25 -25.86
CA SER A 10 -64.16 -47.34 -27.01
C SER A 10 -64.82 -47.92 -28.30
N ALA A 11 -64.73 -47.22 -29.44
CA ALA A 11 -65.19 -47.61 -30.80
C ALA A 11 -66.70 -47.37 -31.10
N ASP A 12 -67.15 -47.13 -32.35
CA ASP A 12 -66.44 -47.15 -33.65
C ASP A 12 -67.06 -46.20 -34.73
N ARG A 13 -66.25 -45.85 -35.75
CA ARG A 13 -66.58 -45.49 -37.17
C ARG A 13 -67.33 -44.21 -37.64
N GLU A 14 -66.69 -43.60 -38.65
CA GLU A 14 -67.19 -43.16 -39.99
C GLU A 14 -68.53 -42.36 -40.06
N GLU A 15 -68.56 -41.04 -40.31
CA GLU A 15 -68.07 -40.22 -41.45
C GLU A 15 -69.05 -40.10 -42.63
N GLN A 16 -69.74 -38.94 -42.74
CA GLN A 16 -70.01 -38.28 -44.03
C GLN A 16 -70.39 -36.79 -43.87
N HIS A 17 -69.98 -35.96 -44.83
CA HIS A 17 -70.21 -34.51 -44.86
C HIS A 17 -71.63 -34.12 -45.33
N ALA A 18 -72.24 -33.11 -44.69
CA ALA A 18 -72.94 -32.01 -45.39
C ALA A 18 -73.30 -30.82 -44.44
N GLN A 19 -73.01 -29.61 -44.90
CA GLN A 19 -73.74 -28.35 -44.63
C GLN A 19 -74.15 -27.99 -43.18
N SER A 20 -73.26 -27.31 -42.46
CA SER A 20 -73.65 -26.33 -41.41
C SER A 20 -72.65 -25.17 -41.27
N GLU A 21 -72.00 -24.74 -42.36
CA GLU A 21 -71.29 -23.46 -42.36
C GLU A 21 -72.29 -22.31 -42.52
N PHE A 22 -72.58 -21.61 -41.42
CA PHE A 22 -72.81 -20.17 -41.34
C PHE A 22 -72.85 -19.77 -39.85
N LEU A 23 -72.34 -18.58 -39.49
CA LEU A 23 -72.35 -17.99 -38.13
C LEU A 23 -71.36 -18.53 -37.06
N THR A 24 -70.18 -19.05 -37.42
CA THR A 24 -69.07 -19.22 -36.45
C THR A 24 -67.67 -18.83 -36.93
N THR A 25 -67.54 -18.27 -38.14
CA THR A 25 -66.25 -18.01 -38.82
C THR A 25 -65.96 -16.53 -39.07
N GLN A 26 -66.20 -15.67 -38.07
CA GLN A 26 -65.88 -14.22 -38.17
C GLN A 26 -65.21 -13.57 -36.95
N ASN A 27 -64.98 -14.30 -35.85
CA ASN A 27 -64.34 -13.80 -34.62
C ASN A 27 -63.06 -14.55 -34.20
N THR A 28 -62.54 -15.44 -35.03
CA THR A 28 -61.39 -16.31 -34.71
C THR A 28 -60.19 -16.18 -35.66
N MET A 29 -60.28 -15.37 -36.72
CA MET A 29 -59.18 -15.06 -37.65
C MET A 29 -58.70 -13.60 -37.58
N SER A 30 -58.69 -13.01 -36.38
CA SER A 30 -58.16 -11.66 -36.12
C SER A 30 -57.18 -11.56 -34.94
N GLY A 31 -57.02 -12.63 -34.15
CA GLY A 31 -56.03 -12.75 -33.08
C GLY A 31 -54.75 -13.51 -33.49
N LEU A 32 -54.90 -14.65 -34.19
CA LEU A 32 -53.79 -15.59 -34.44
C LEU A 32 -52.66 -15.04 -35.33
N GLU A 33 -52.87 -13.99 -36.11
CA GLU A 33 -51.78 -13.29 -36.82
C GLU A 33 -51.09 -12.19 -35.99
N LYS A 34 -51.61 -11.80 -34.82
CA LYS A 34 -51.02 -10.76 -33.96
C LYS A 34 -50.17 -11.34 -32.84
N ASP A 35 -50.59 -12.45 -32.25
CA ASP A 35 -49.86 -13.07 -31.15
C ASP A 35 -48.51 -13.67 -31.60
N GLY A 36 -48.42 -14.14 -32.85
CA GLY A 36 -47.16 -14.59 -33.46
C GLY A 36 -46.10 -13.50 -33.54
N TRP A 37 -46.49 -12.26 -33.87
CA TRP A 37 -45.56 -11.12 -33.96
C TRP A 37 -45.09 -10.61 -32.59
N ILE A 38 -45.89 -10.79 -31.54
CA ILE A 38 -45.49 -10.46 -30.16
C ILE A 38 -44.57 -11.55 -29.61
N MET A 39 -44.91 -12.82 -29.80
CA MET A 39 -44.06 -13.95 -29.39
C MET A 39 -42.68 -13.93 -30.05
N TRP A 40 -42.56 -13.54 -31.33
CA TRP A 40 -41.26 -13.37 -31.97
C TRP A 40 -40.47 -12.15 -31.46
N ARG A 41 -41.13 -11.07 -31.03
CA ARG A 41 -40.43 -9.91 -30.45
C ARG A 41 -39.99 -10.14 -29.01
N VAL A 42 -40.81 -10.79 -28.19
CA VAL A 42 -40.42 -11.22 -26.83
C VAL A 42 -39.36 -12.33 -26.93
N GLY A 43 -39.50 -13.25 -27.87
CA GLY A 43 -38.50 -14.28 -28.18
C GLY A 43 -37.15 -13.69 -28.57
N LEU A 44 -37.09 -12.74 -29.51
CA LEU A 44 -35.84 -12.06 -29.83
C LEU A 44 -35.28 -11.27 -28.63
N LEU A 45 -36.11 -10.54 -27.88
CA LEU A 45 -35.64 -9.80 -26.70
C LEU A 45 -35.03 -10.72 -25.65
N VAL A 46 -35.69 -11.84 -25.31
CA VAL A 46 -35.16 -12.83 -24.36
C VAL A 46 -33.91 -13.52 -24.90
N VAL A 47 -33.84 -13.84 -26.19
CA VAL A 47 -32.63 -14.43 -26.81
C VAL A 47 -31.47 -13.42 -26.89
N THR A 48 -31.73 -12.13 -27.08
CA THR A 48 -30.68 -11.08 -26.96
C THR A 48 -30.28 -10.78 -25.52
N LEU A 49 -31.16 -11.00 -24.53
CA LEU A 49 -30.80 -11.00 -23.11
C LEU A 49 -30.04 -12.27 -22.68
N CYS A 50 -29.96 -13.29 -23.54
CA CYS A 50 -29.16 -14.51 -23.32
C CYS A 50 -27.76 -14.47 -23.98
N ALA A 51 -27.23 -13.28 -24.28
CA ALA A 51 -25.80 -13.10 -24.50
C ALA A 51 -25.04 -13.35 -23.18
N THR A 52 -24.38 -14.50 -23.07
CA THR A 52 -23.76 -14.98 -21.82
C THR A 52 -22.52 -14.16 -21.41
N LEU A 53 -22.62 -13.39 -20.32
CA LEU A 53 -21.53 -12.59 -19.75
C LEU A 53 -20.83 -13.32 -18.58
N SER A 54 -19.74 -14.03 -18.87
CA SER A 54 -19.07 -14.98 -17.94
C SER A 54 -17.53 -14.96 -18.04
N LEU A 55 -16.87 -13.86 -17.63
CA LEU A 55 -15.65 -13.38 -18.32
C LEU A 55 -14.74 -12.40 -17.47
N ALA A 56 -13.47 -12.20 -17.85
CA ALA A 56 -12.24 -12.35 -16.99
C ALA A 56 -11.49 -11.15 -16.30
N GLN A 57 -10.43 -11.47 -15.52
CA GLN A 57 -9.36 -10.62 -14.89
C GLN A 57 -8.77 -9.60 -15.87
N PHE A 58 -8.50 -10.07 -17.09
CA PHE A 58 -8.48 -9.21 -18.25
C PHE A 58 -9.92 -9.07 -18.73
N PRO A 59 -10.45 -7.85 -18.85
CA PRO A 59 -11.87 -7.59 -18.96
C PRO A 59 -12.59 -8.45 -19.97
N ARG A 60 -13.87 -8.64 -19.67
CA ARG A 60 -14.62 -9.73 -20.23
C ARG A 60 -14.55 -9.92 -21.74
N GLU A 61 -14.86 -8.91 -22.52
CA GLU A 61 -14.84 -9.04 -23.99
C GLU A 61 -13.44 -9.37 -24.57
N CYS A 62 -12.36 -9.17 -23.81
CA CYS A 62 -10.98 -9.33 -24.25
C CYS A 62 -10.46 -10.78 -24.22
N VAL A 63 -10.98 -11.66 -23.36
CA VAL A 63 -10.46 -13.05 -23.21
C VAL A 63 -11.11 -14.06 -24.14
N THR A 64 -11.62 -13.58 -25.27
CA THR A 64 -12.02 -14.43 -26.41
C THR A 64 -10.76 -14.93 -27.14
N PRO A 65 -10.85 -16.02 -27.94
CA PRO A 65 -9.70 -16.49 -28.72
C PRO A 65 -9.15 -15.41 -29.65
N THR A 66 -10.03 -14.63 -30.29
CA THR A 66 -9.69 -13.50 -31.15
C THR A 66 -9.11 -12.32 -30.37
N GLY A 67 -9.65 -11.99 -29.20
CA GLY A 67 -9.12 -10.93 -28.32
C GLY A 67 -7.69 -11.23 -27.89
N LEU A 68 -7.43 -12.42 -27.35
CA LEU A 68 -6.11 -12.89 -26.95
C LEU A 68 -5.12 -12.94 -28.14
N GLN A 69 -5.53 -13.49 -29.28
CA GLN A 69 -4.69 -13.55 -30.49
C GLN A 69 -4.35 -12.15 -31.05
N SER A 70 -5.23 -11.16 -30.88
CA SER A 70 -4.99 -9.78 -31.33
C SER A 70 -4.00 -9.01 -30.45
N GLY A 71 -3.82 -9.42 -29.19
CA GLY A 71 -3.08 -8.65 -28.19
C GLY A 71 -3.72 -7.28 -27.85
N GLN A 72 -5.00 -7.06 -28.19
CA GLN A 72 -5.73 -5.84 -27.90
C GLN A 72 -6.92 -6.09 -26.95
N CYS A 73 -6.92 -5.40 -25.82
CA CYS A 73 -8.07 -5.33 -24.91
C CYS A 73 -8.59 -3.89 -24.85
N CYS A 74 -9.44 -3.53 -25.82
CA CYS A 74 -10.00 -2.19 -25.98
C CYS A 74 -11.52 -2.21 -26.25
N PRO A 75 -12.35 -2.74 -25.33
CA PRO A 75 -13.80 -2.79 -25.51
C PRO A 75 -14.46 -1.41 -25.55
N SER A 76 -15.67 -1.35 -26.12
CA SER A 76 -16.51 -0.14 -26.15
C SER A 76 -17.40 -0.06 -24.91
N PRO A 77 -17.58 1.12 -24.28
CA PRO A 77 -18.52 1.32 -23.19
C PRO A 77 -19.99 1.32 -23.65
N THR A 78 -20.24 1.40 -24.97
CA THR A 78 -21.58 1.33 -25.58
C THR A 78 -21.84 0.02 -26.32
N GLY A 79 -20.83 -0.83 -26.49
CA GLY A 79 -20.87 -2.01 -27.37
C GLY A 79 -20.88 -1.69 -28.87
N ALA A 80 -20.71 -0.42 -29.26
CA ALA A 80 -20.71 -0.02 -30.66
C ALA A 80 -19.34 -0.28 -31.33
N ALA A 81 -19.36 -0.75 -32.57
CA ALA A 81 -18.15 -0.92 -33.39
C ALA A 81 -17.58 0.45 -33.77
N GLY A 82 -16.27 0.66 -33.58
CA GLY A 82 -15.62 1.97 -33.78
C GLY A 82 -15.71 2.91 -32.58
N ASP A 83 -16.27 2.46 -31.45
CA ASP A 83 -16.31 3.18 -30.16
C ASP A 83 -15.39 2.53 -29.12
N GLU A 84 -14.26 1.95 -29.56
CA GLU A 84 -13.26 1.35 -28.67
C GLU A 84 -12.81 2.37 -27.63
N CYS A 85 -12.92 2.03 -26.33
CA CYS A 85 -12.60 2.92 -25.21
C CYS A 85 -13.44 4.21 -25.14
N GLY A 86 -14.62 4.24 -25.78
CA GLY A 86 -15.50 5.41 -25.80
C GLY A 86 -14.97 6.54 -26.70
N SER A 87 -14.22 6.19 -27.75
CA SER A 87 -13.60 7.12 -28.67
C SER A 87 -14.59 8.08 -29.33
N THR A 88 -15.81 7.64 -29.66
CA THR A 88 -16.83 8.48 -30.31
C THR A 88 -17.39 9.55 -29.38
N THR A 89 -17.32 9.31 -28.07
CA THR A 89 -17.76 10.24 -27.01
C THR A 89 -16.60 11.01 -26.37
N GLY A 90 -15.37 10.81 -26.86
CA GLY A 90 -14.15 11.44 -26.32
C GLY A 90 -13.73 10.92 -24.93
N ARG A 91 -14.30 9.82 -24.45
CA ARG A 91 -14.02 9.26 -23.10
C ARG A 91 -12.64 8.63 -22.98
N GLY A 92 -12.08 8.14 -24.08
CA GLY A 92 -10.76 7.51 -24.12
C GLY A 92 -10.35 7.09 -25.52
N GLN A 93 -9.27 6.32 -25.60
CA GLN A 93 -8.70 5.80 -26.84
C GLN A 93 -7.93 4.49 -26.59
N CYS A 94 -7.93 3.61 -27.59
CA CYS A 94 -7.15 2.37 -27.55
C CYS A 94 -5.68 2.65 -27.89
N VAL A 95 -4.77 2.50 -26.93
CA VAL A 95 -3.33 2.83 -27.06
C VAL A 95 -2.44 1.61 -26.84
N ALA A 96 -1.17 1.70 -27.24
CA ALA A 96 -0.16 0.72 -26.87
C ALA A 96 0.20 0.84 -25.38
N ILE A 97 0.40 -0.29 -24.70
CA ILE A 97 0.65 -0.31 -23.26
C ILE A 97 2.10 0.09 -22.95
N ALA A 98 2.27 1.11 -22.11
CA ALA A 98 3.53 1.36 -21.43
C ALA A 98 3.69 0.36 -20.29
N ALA A 99 4.74 -0.46 -20.33
CA ALA A 99 5.15 -1.33 -19.23
C ALA A 99 6.66 -1.20 -19.05
N ASP A 100 7.10 -1.15 -17.79
CA ASP A 100 8.50 -0.88 -17.46
C ASP A 100 9.47 -1.84 -18.17
N ASN A 101 10.63 -1.29 -18.52
CA ASN A 101 11.72 -1.98 -19.20
C ASN A 101 13.07 -1.76 -18.51
N ARG A 102 13.08 -1.07 -17.36
CA ARG A 102 14.26 -0.93 -16.50
C ARG A 102 14.60 -2.27 -15.87
N ARG A 103 15.78 -2.30 -15.24
CA ARG A 103 16.24 -3.47 -14.50
C ARG A 103 15.47 -3.60 -13.19
N HIS A 104 15.09 -4.81 -12.85
CA HIS A 104 14.80 -5.20 -11.47
C HIS A 104 16.10 -5.65 -10.79
N GLY A 105 16.07 -5.81 -9.48
CA GLY A 105 17.17 -6.31 -8.68
C GLY A 105 17.53 -7.77 -9.00
N PRO A 106 18.69 -8.25 -8.50
CA PRO A 106 19.23 -9.58 -8.80
C PRO A 106 18.47 -10.75 -8.16
N GLN A 107 17.44 -10.49 -7.34
CA GLN A 107 16.64 -11.50 -6.66
C GLN A 107 15.96 -12.49 -7.64
N TYR A 108 15.56 -12.01 -8.83
CA TYR A 108 14.86 -12.81 -9.84
C TYR A 108 15.77 -13.12 -11.05
N PRO A 109 16.30 -14.35 -11.20
CA PRO A 109 17.21 -14.72 -12.29
C PRO A 109 16.51 -15.33 -13.52
N TYR A 110 15.19 -15.55 -13.48
CA TYR A 110 14.46 -16.39 -14.47
C TYR A 110 13.77 -15.60 -15.59
N ALA A 111 14.37 -14.51 -16.07
CA ALA A 111 13.79 -13.68 -17.13
C ALA A 111 13.38 -14.48 -18.38
N GLY A 112 12.14 -14.26 -18.86
CA GLY A 112 11.51 -14.98 -19.95
C GLY A 112 10.69 -16.20 -19.52
N ARG A 113 10.39 -16.38 -18.23
CA ARG A 113 9.72 -17.58 -17.70
C ARG A 113 8.39 -17.32 -17.01
N ASP A 114 8.15 -16.10 -16.52
CA ASP A 114 6.91 -15.75 -15.84
C ASP A 114 6.01 -14.83 -16.70
N ASP A 115 4.70 -15.04 -16.61
CA ASP A 115 3.70 -14.26 -17.33
C ASP A 115 3.45 -12.88 -16.68
N ARG A 116 3.95 -12.68 -15.45
CA ARG A 116 3.90 -11.43 -14.68
C ARG A 116 5.04 -10.46 -15.05
N GLU A 117 6.06 -10.94 -15.77
CA GLU A 117 7.14 -10.11 -16.29
C GLU A 117 6.64 -9.01 -17.22
N ARG A 118 6.98 -7.75 -16.92
CA ARG A 118 6.59 -6.56 -17.71
C ARG A 118 5.08 -6.52 -17.97
N TRP A 119 4.31 -6.72 -16.90
CA TRP A 119 2.85 -6.79 -16.92
C TRP A 119 2.21 -5.64 -17.73
N PRO A 120 1.20 -5.90 -18.58
CA PRO A 120 0.57 -7.19 -18.92
C PRO A 120 1.07 -7.77 -20.26
N LEU A 121 2.28 -7.40 -20.73
CA LEU A 121 2.73 -7.57 -22.12
C LEU A 121 2.82 -9.02 -22.64
N ARG A 122 2.61 -10.02 -21.78
CA ARG A 122 2.49 -11.44 -22.15
C ARG A 122 1.13 -11.77 -22.77
N PHE A 123 0.07 -11.05 -22.38
CA PHE A 123 -1.30 -11.21 -22.88
C PHE A 123 -1.72 -10.01 -23.73
N PHE A 124 -1.67 -8.82 -23.09
CA PHE A 124 -2.07 -7.48 -23.52
C PHE A 124 -0.93 -6.63 -24.10
N ASN A 125 -0.95 -6.15 -25.36
CA ASN A 125 -0.08 -5.06 -25.81
C ASN A 125 -0.80 -3.74 -26.14
N ARG A 126 -2.14 -3.75 -26.21
CA ARG A 126 -2.99 -2.54 -26.26
C ARG A 126 -4.08 -2.54 -25.20
N THR A 127 -4.38 -1.37 -24.64
CA THR A 127 -5.39 -1.11 -23.60
C THR A 127 -6.12 0.21 -23.85
N CYS A 128 -7.22 0.42 -23.13
CA CYS A 128 -7.87 1.73 -23.06
C CYS A 128 -7.10 2.71 -22.18
N GLN A 129 -6.81 3.89 -22.72
CA GLN A 129 -6.39 5.07 -21.96
C GLN A 129 -7.57 6.05 -21.92
N CYS A 130 -7.97 6.45 -20.71
CA CYS A 130 -9.14 7.30 -20.50
C CYS A 130 -8.76 8.77 -20.34
N ASN A 131 -9.63 9.65 -20.83
CA ASN A 131 -9.41 11.10 -20.85
C ASN A 131 -9.93 11.75 -19.56
N GLY A 132 -9.16 12.66 -18.98
CA GLY A 132 -9.58 13.43 -17.80
C GLY A 132 -10.04 12.54 -16.64
N ASN A 133 -11.29 12.71 -16.23
CA ASN A 133 -11.90 12.04 -15.08
C ASN A 133 -12.57 10.69 -15.38
N PHE A 134 -12.58 10.24 -16.64
CA PHE A 134 -13.07 8.91 -17.01
C PHE A 134 -12.07 7.82 -16.56
N SER A 135 -12.58 6.62 -16.29
CA SER A 135 -11.82 5.46 -15.84
C SER A 135 -12.54 4.15 -16.17
N GLY A 136 -11.99 3.02 -15.70
CA GLY A 136 -12.50 1.69 -15.98
C GLY A 136 -12.03 1.16 -17.33
N TYR A 137 -12.21 -0.15 -17.53
CA TYR A 137 -11.54 -0.90 -18.61
C TYR A 137 -11.95 -0.54 -20.05
N ASN A 138 -13.08 0.14 -20.21
CA ASN A 138 -13.64 0.65 -21.46
C ASN A 138 -13.85 2.18 -21.41
N CYS A 139 -13.30 2.86 -20.40
CA CYS A 139 -13.56 4.27 -20.09
C CYS A 139 -15.04 4.63 -19.84
N GLY A 140 -15.87 3.62 -19.49
CA GLY A 140 -17.28 3.79 -19.13
C GLY A 140 -17.51 4.32 -17.71
N GLN A 141 -16.58 4.10 -16.78
CA GLN A 141 -16.66 4.53 -15.38
C GLN A 141 -16.00 5.90 -15.16
N CYS A 142 -16.04 6.37 -13.90
CA CYS A 142 -15.32 7.54 -13.41
C CYS A 142 -14.12 7.13 -12.54
N ARG A 143 -13.14 8.02 -12.38
CA ARG A 143 -12.13 7.87 -11.32
C ARG A 143 -12.80 7.76 -9.94
N HIS A 144 -12.11 7.13 -9.00
CA HIS A 144 -12.62 6.95 -7.65
C HIS A 144 -12.92 8.31 -6.95
N GLY A 145 -13.97 8.34 -6.12
CA GLY A 145 -14.53 9.58 -5.56
C GLY A 145 -15.26 10.49 -6.56
N LEU A 146 -15.44 10.09 -7.83
CA LEU A 146 -16.21 10.84 -8.83
C LEU A 146 -17.40 10.02 -9.37
N THR A 147 -18.45 10.73 -9.82
CA THR A 147 -19.69 10.17 -10.36
C THR A 147 -20.33 11.12 -11.39
N GLY A 148 -21.50 10.74 -11.91
CA GLY A 148 -22.22 11.45 -12.98
C GLY A 148 -21.75 11.08 -14.39
N PRO A 149 -22.53 11.40 -15.44
CA PRO A 149 -22.26 10.99 -16.81
C PRO A 149 -20.96 11.59 -17.40
N ASN A 150 -20.47 12.69 -16.83
CA ASN A 150 -19.24 13.39 -17.25
C ASN A 150 -18.09 13.25 -16.24
N CYS A 151 -18.29 12.51 -15.13
CA CYS A 151 -17.30 12.38 -14.05
C CYS A 151 -16.87 13.73 -13.44
N ASP A 152 -17.83 14.63 -13.28
CA ASP A 152 -17.71 16.00 -12.76
C ASP A 152 -18.25 16.16 -11.33
N GLN A 153 -19.05 15.20 -10.84
CA GLN A 153 -19.66 15.23 -9.52
C GLN A 153 -18.76 14.50 -8.51
N ARG A 154 -18.42 15.14 -7.37
CA ARG A 154 -17.66 14.52 -6.29
C ARG A 154 -18.56 13.70 -5.37
N THR A 155 -18.06 12.55 -4.94
CA THR A 155 -18.64 11.71 -3.88
C THR A 155 -17.73 11.71 -2.65
N SER A 156 -18.32 11.75 -1.45
CA SER A 156 -17.56 11.71 -0.20
C SER A 156 -17.37 10.26 0.26
N VAL A 157 -16.21 9.68 -0.03
CA VAL A 157 -15.81 8.35 0.46
C VAL A 157 -14.91 8.53 1.70
N VAL A 158 -15.41 8.16 2.88
CA VAL A 158 -14.66 8.32 4.14
C VAL A 158 -14.54 6.97 4.83
N ARG A 159 -13.30 6.48 4.98
CA ARG A 159 -12.97 5.23 5.68
C ARG A 159 -12.87 5.50 7.17
N ARG A 160 -13.65 4.77 7.97
CA ARG A 160 -13.86 5.03 9.41
C ARG A 160 -13.37 3.86 10.26
N ASN A 161 -13.05 4.11 11.53
CA ASN A 161 -12.73 3.02 12.47
C ASN A 161 -13.97 2.15 12.70
N ILE A 162 -13.89 0.86 12.39
CA ILE A 162 -15.04 -0.05 12.49
C ILE A 162 -15.59 -0.17 13.91
N MET A 163 -14.75 0.05 14.94
CA MET A 163 -15.17 -0.01 16.34
C MET A 163 -15.97 1.22 16.78
N GLN A 164 -15.91 2.32 16.01
CA GLN A 164 -16.67 3.55 16.24
C GLN A 164 -17.98 3.61 15.42
N MET A 165 -18.20 2.64 14.52
CA MET A 165 -19.43 2.51 13.74
C MET A 165 -20.57 1.89 14.57
N SER A 166 -21.80 2.33 14.31
CA SER A 166 -22.99 1.78 14.95
C SER A 166 -23.25 0.32 14.55
N THR A 167 -24.03 -0.41 15.37
CA THR A 167 -24.41 -1.81 15.09
C THR A 167 -25.07 -1.98 13.72
N ALA A 168 -25.83 -0.98 13.25
CA ALA A 168 -26.46 -1.01 11.93
C ALA A 168 -25.43 -0.87 10.79
N GLU A 169 -24.46 0.04 10.93
CA GLU A 169 -23.36 0.20 9.97
C GLU A 169 -22.45 -1.04 9.94
N LYS A 170 -22.11 -1.60 11.11
CA LYS A 170 -21.36 -2.85 11.26
C LYS A 170 -22.05 -4.01 10.53
N GLN A 171 -23.34 -4.24 10.81
CA GLN A 171 -24.12 -5.29 10.16
C GLN A 171 -24.24 -5.05 8.65
N ALA A 172 -24.43 -3.80 8.21
CA ALA A 172 -24.48 -3.46 6.79
C ALA A 172 -23.16 -3.77 6.07
N PHE A 173 -22.02 -3.51 6.71
CA PHE A 173 -20.70 -3.87 6.18
C PHE A 173 -20.49 -5.39 6.11
N VAL A 174 -20.79 -6.13 7.19
CA VAL A 174 -20.73 -7.61 7.21
C VAL A 174 -21.61 -8.22 6.11
N ASN A 175 -22.84 -7.74 5.95
CA ASN A 175 -23.75 -8.17 4.90
C ASN A 175 -23.23 -7.82 3.50
N SER A 176 -22.50 -6.71 3.36
CA SER A 176 -21.90 -6.30 2.08
C SER A 176 -20.72 -7.17 1.69
N LEU A 177 -19.85 -7.54 2.63
CA LEU A 177 -18.76 -8.50 2.39
C LEU A 177 -19.32 -9.87 1.98
N ASP A 178 -20.31 -10.39 2.70
CA ASP A 178 -20.93 -11.68 2.36
C ASP A 178 -21.64 -11.65 1.00
N ARG A 179 -22.29 -10.52 0.66
CA ARG A 179 -22.83 -10.31 -0.68
C ARG A 179 -21.72 -10.28 -1.75
N ALA A 180 -20.57 -9.65 -1.49
CA ALA A 180 -19.43 -9.65 -2.41
C ALA A 180 -18.81 -11.05 -2.59
N LYS A 181 -18.80 -11.88 -1.54
CA LYS A 181 -18.37 -13.29 -1.59
C LYS A 181 -19.30 -14.18 -2.39
N ARG A 182 -20.61 -13.87 -2.45
CA ARG A 182 -21.62 -14.65 -3.21
C ARG A 182 -21.95 -14.09 -4.60
N THR A 183 -21.64 -12.82 -4.88
CA THR A 183 -21.94 -12.16 -6.16
C THR A 183 -20.84 -12.42 -7.17
N VAL A 184 -21.14 -13.12 -8.27
CA VAL A 184 -20.24 -13.26 -9.43
C VAL A 184 -19.87 -11.87 -9.94
N HIS A 185 -18.59 -11.60 -10.11
CA HIS A 185 -18.09 -10.27 -10.46
C HIS A 185 -18.56 -9.91 -11.89
N PRO A 186 -19.15 -8.71 -12.10
CA PRO A 186 -19.82 -8.36 -13.35
C PRO A 186 -18.88 -8.06 -14.53
N ASN A 187 -17.59 -7.85 -14.29
CA ASN A 187 -16.61 -7.42 -15.30
C ASN A 187 -15.38 -8.33 -15.31
N LEU A 188 -14.75 -8.50 -14.15
CA LEU A 188 -13.67 -9.47 -13.92
C LEU A 188 -14.23 -10.72 -13.23
N VAL A 189 -13.42 -11.70 -12.78
CA VAL A 189 -13.10 -12.91 -13.59
C VAL A 189 -11.65 -13.38 -13.29
N ILE A 190 -11.16 -14.60 -13.64
CA ILE A 190 -9.75 -15.07 -13.46
C ILE A 190 -9.23 -16.03 -14.56
N CYS A 191 -7.90 -16.17 -14.72
CA CYS A 191 -7.27 -17.25 -15.52
C CYS A 191 -6.85 -18.44 -14.65
N THR A 192 -6.92 -19.67 -15.17
CA THR A 192 -6.61 -20.90 -14.42
C THR A 192 -5.42 -21.68 -14.97
N ARG A 193 -4.81 -21.18 -16.05
CA ARG A 193 -3.57 -21.69 -16.66
C ARG A 193 -2.65 -20.52 -17.03
N ARG A 194 -1.35 -20.80 -17.12
CA ARG A 194 -0.33 -19.88 -17.66
C ARG A 194 -0.58 -19.60 -19.15
N TYR A 195 0.04 -18.55 -19.68
CA TYR A 195 -0.14 -18.09 -21.06
C TYR A 195 0.13 -19.18 -22.11
N GLN A 196 1.09 -20.08 -21.87
CA GLN A 196 1.44 -21.16 -22.80
C GLN A 196 0.30 -22.19 -22.99
N GLU A 197 -0.65 -22.24 -22.07
CA GLU A 197 -1.80 -23.17 -22.02
C GLU A 197 -3.14 -22.42 -22.07
N VAL A 198 -3.13 -21.09 -22.23
CA VAL A 198 -4.32 -20.22 -22.07
C VAL A 198 -5.43 -20.50 -23.09
N PHE A 199 -5.09 -21.05 -24.26
CA PHE A 199 -6.03 -21.44 -25.31
C PHE A 199 -6.59 -22.86 -25.15
N GLY A 200 -6.21 -23.59 -24.09
CA GLY A 200 -6.70 -24.94 -23.81
C GLY A 200 -6.14 -26.03 -24.73
N PRO A 201 -6.50 -27.31 -24.50
CA PRO A 201 -5.95 -28.45 -25.26
C PRO A 201 -6.40 -28.51 -26.73
N ASP A 202 -7.46 -27.79 -27.09
CA ASP A 202 -7.97 -27.64 -28.46
C ASP A 202 -7.34 -26.45 -29.21
N GLY A 203 -6.60 -25.58 -28.50
CA GLY A 203 -6.05 -24.34 -29.04
C GLY A 203 -7.09 -23.24 -29.30
N ASN A 204 -8.33 -23.40 -28.80
CA ASN A 204 -9.44 -22.47 -29.06
C ASN A 204 -10.40 -22.25 -27.89
N THR A 205 -10.25 -22.93 -26.75
CA THR A 205 -11.08 -22.75 -25.54
C THR A 205 -10.30 -22.00 -24.44
N PRO A 206 -10.56 -20.69 -24.22
CA PRO A 206 -9.82 -19.90 -23.25
C PRO A 206 -9.96 -20.41 -21.81
N GLN A 207 -8.83 -20.58 -21.11
CA GLN A 207 -8.76 -21.16 -19.76
C GLN A 207 -9.01 -20.11 -18.66
N PHE A 208 -10.24 -19.61 -18.62
CA PHE A 208 -10.73 -18.61 -17.65
C PHE A 208 -11.99 -19.11 -16.94
N GLU A 209 -12.12 -18.86 -15.63
CA GLU A 209 -13.23 -19.32 -14.79
C GLU A 209 -13.96 -18.17 -14.10
N ASN A 210 -15.29 -18.28 -13.98
CA ASN A 210 -16.13 -17.33 -13.23
C ASN A 210 -15.75 -17.23 -11.75
N ILE A 211 -15.72 -16.02 -11.21
CA ILE A 211 -15.35 -15.76 -9.81
C ILE A 211 -16.28 -14.72 -9.18
N THR A 212 -16.37 -14.70 -7.85
CA THR A 212 -17.11 -13.68 -7.09
C THR A 212 -16.24 -12.47 -6.78
N ILE A 213 -16.85 -11.32 -6.48
CA ILE A 213 -16.14 -10.04 -6.24
C ILE A 213 -15.07 -10.21 -5.14
N TYR A 214 -15.44 -10.85 -4.03
CA TYR A 214 -14.48 -11.09 -2.95
C TYR A 214 -13.40 -12.13 -3.34
N ASN A 215 -13.76 -13.18 -4.10
CA ASN A 215 -12.78 -14.17 -4.54
C ASN A 215 -11.81 -13.62 -5.60
N TYR A 216 -12.21 -12.62 -6.39
CA TYR A 216 -11.30 -11.87 -7.27
C TYR A 216 -10.24 -11.09 -6.46
N PHE A 217 -10.67 -10.45 -5.35
CA PHE A 217 -9.77 -9.81 -4.39
C PHE A 217 -8.79 -10.82 -3.75
N VAL A 218 -9.24 -12.04 -3.42
CA VAL A 218 -8.33 -13.12 -2.98
C VAL A 218 -7.36 -13.54 -4.10
N TRP A 219 -7.86 -13.82 -5.30
CA TRP A 219 -7.07 -14.39 -6.39
C TRP A 219 -5.98 -13.44 -6.89
N SER A 220 -6.28 -12.14 -6.98
CA SER A 220 -5.32 -11.13 -7.44
C SER A 220 -4.09 -11.03 -6.52
N HIS A 221 -4.28 -11.18 -5.21
CA HIS A 221 -3.20 -11.29 -4.22
C HIS A 221 -2.46 -12.62 -4.31
N TYR A 222 -3.18 -13.76 -4.40
CA TYR A 222 -2.54 -15.05 -4.66
C TYR A 222 -1.63 -15.00 -5.91
N TYR A 223 -2.09 -14.36 -6.99
CA TYR A 223 -1.37 -14.31 -8.25
C TYR A 223 -0.14 -13.38 -8.20
N SER A 224 -0.15 -12.31 -7.38
CA SER A 224 1.04 -11.48 -7.16
C SER A 224 2.12 -12.17 -6.30
N VAL A 225 1.73 -13.10 -5.41
CA VAL A 225 2.66 -13.82 -4.50
C VAL A 225 3.01 -15.26 -4.92
N SER A 226 2.38 -15.79 -5.97
CA SER A 226 2.61 -17.17 -6.43
C SER A 226 4.04 -17.38 -6.95
N LYS A 227 4.54 -18.61 -6.90
CA LYS A 227 5.90 -18.94 -7.34
C LYS A 227 6.01 -18.95 -8.87
N THR A 228 7.18 -18.64 -9.40
CA THR A 228 7.44 -18.83 -10.84
C THR A 228 7.59 -20.32 -11.14
N TYR A 229 6.64 -20.86 -11.92
CA TYR A 229 6.70 -22.24 -12.39
C TYR A 229 7.86 -22.45 -13.36
N LEU A 230 8.78 -23.36 -13.03
CA LEU A 230 9.94 -23.63 -13.88
C LEU A 230 9.69 -24.76 -14.89
N GLY A 231 8.86 -25.75 -14.57
CA GLY A 231 8.49 -26.84 -15.48
C GLY A 231 8.23 -28.16 -14.74
N PRO A 232 7.68 -29.18 -15.42
CA PRO A 232 7.38 -30.47 -14.80
C PRO A 232 8.61 -31.11 -14.16
N GLY A 233 8.51 -31.49 -12.88
CA GLY A 233 9.61 -32.07 -12.11
C GLY A 233 10.70 -31.07 -11.69
N GLN A 234 10.53 -29.76 -11.91
CA GLN A 234 11.42 -28.72 -11.39
C GLN A 234 10.74 -27.99 -10.22
N THR A 235 11.49 -27.70 -9.16
CA THR A 235 10.98 -26.93 -8.02
C THR A 235 10.69 -25.49 -8.43
N SER A 236 9.44 -25.05 -8.31
CA SER A 236 9.02 -23.69 -8.62
C SER A 236 9.69 -22.65 -7.73
N PHE A 237 10.07 -21.52 -8.32
CA PHE A 237 10.90 -20.51 -7.66
C PHE A 237 10.07 -19.54 -6.83
N GLY A 238 10.29 -19.55 -5.51
CA GLY A 238 9.61 -18.68 -4.54
C GLY A 238 10.43 -17.49 -4.04
N GLY A 239 11.55 -17.15 -4.67
CA GLY A 239 12.31 -15.92 -4.36
C GLY A 239 11.77 -14.69 -5.10
N VAL A 240 10.46 -14.59 -5.22
CA VAL A 240 9.74 -13.58 -6.00
C VAL A 240 8.37 -13.33 -5.39
N ASP A 241 8.03 -12.05 -5.25
CA ASP A 241 6.71 -11.51 -4.91
C ASP A 241 6.59 -10.20 -5.72
N PHE A 242 5.38 -9.82 -6.13
CA PHE A 242 5.09 -8.58 -6.87
C PHE A 242 4.33 -7.54 -6.03
N SER A 243 4.14 -7.82 -4.74
CA SER A 243 3.23 -7.14 -3.80
C SER A 243 3.74 -7.05 -2.35
N HIS A 244 4.81 -7.76 -1.98
CA HIS A 244 5.47 -7.72 -0.67
C HIS A 244 6.99 -7.69 -0.82
N GLU A 245 7.69 -7.51 0.29
CA GLU A 245 9.15 -7.48 0.43
C GLU A 245 9.83 -6.42 -0.45
N GLY A 246 9.16 -5.31 -0.79
CA GLY A 246 9.76 -4.23 -1.59
C GLY A 246 8.83 -3.02 -1.79
N PRO A 247 9.35 -1.91 -2.37
CA PRO A 247 8.69 -0.60 -2.46
C PRO A 247 7.20 -0.61 -2.81
N GLY A 248 6.80 -1.46 -3.76
CA GLY A 248 5.42 -1.60 -4.23
C GLY A 248 4.40 -2.06 -3.17
N PHE A 249 4.81 -2.53 -1.99
CA PHE A 249 3.92 -3.11 -0.97
C PHE A 249 2.72 -2.22 -0.63
N VAL A 250 2.95 -0.95 -0.27
CA VAL A 250 1.87 -0.04 0.12
C VAL A 250 1.02 0.43 -1.07
N THR A 251 1.63 0.64 -2.24
CA THR A 251 0.94 1.10 -3.46
C THR A 251 0.07 0.00 -4.07
N TRP A 252 0.55 -1.25 -4.03
CA TRP A 252 -0.17 -2.43 -4.47
C TRP A 252 -1.42 -2.65 -3.62
N HIS A 253 -1.27 -2.70 -2.29
CA HIS A 253 -2.40 -2.94 -1.38
C HIS A 253 -3.40 -1.76 -1.36
N ARG A 254 -2.92 -0.52 -1.56
CA ARG A 254 -3.77 0.64 -1.80
C ARG A 254 -4.68 0.44 -3.02
N PHE A 255 -4.14 0.03 -4.18
CA PHE A 255 -4.98 -0.24 -5.35
C PHE A 255 -5.90 -1.46 -5.15
N HIS A 256 -5.41 -2.51 -4.51
CA HIS A 256 -6.18 -3.72 -4.16
C HIS A 256 -7.46 -3.38 -3.39
N LEU A 257 -7.35 -2.51 -2.40
CA LEU A 257 -8.48 -1.98 -1.63
C LEU A 257 -9.39 -1.09 -2.48
N LEU A 258 -8.84 -0.21 -3.33
CA LEU A 258 -9.65 0.67 -4.20
C LEU A 258 -10.49 -0.13 -5.20
N GLN A 259 -9.96 -1.22 -5.72
CA GLN A 259 -10.68 -2.12 -6.62
C GLN A 259 -11.85 -2.79 -5.89
N LEU A 260 -11.62 -3.37 -4.71
CA LEU A 260 -12.69 -3.97 -3.89
C LEU A 260 -13.74 -2.92 -3.47
N GLU A 261 -13.30 -1.74 -3.03
CA GLU A 261 -14.18 -0.62 -2.65
C GLU A 261 -15.08 -0.20 -3.83
N ARG A 262 -14.51 -0.11 -5.04
CA ARG A 262 -15.25 0.19 -6.28
C ARG A 262 -16.23 -0.91 -6.67
N ASP A 263 -15.82 -2.18 -6.67
CA ASP A 263 -16.70 -3.29 -7.03
C ASP A 263 -17.84 -3.45 -6.02
N MET A 264 -17.60 -3.14 -4.75
CA MET A 264 -18.64 -3.08 -3.72
C MET A 264 -19.56 -1.85 -3.88
N GLN A 265 -19.04 -0.67 -4.21
CA GLN A 265 -19.85 0.52 -4.55
C GLN A 265 -20.83 0.21 -5.71
N ASP A 266 -20.31 -0.39 -6.79
CA ASP A 266 -21.10 -0.74 -7.98
C ASP A 266 -22.09 -1.89 -7.69
N MET A 267 -21.71 -2.92 -6.93
CA MET A 267 -22.61 -4.00 -6.47
C MET A 267 -23.76 -3.48 -5.59
N LEU A 268 -23.48 -2.52 -4.71
CA LEU A 268 -24.46 -1.95 -3.78
C LEU A 268 -25.31 -0.85 -4.41
N GLY A 269 -24.90 -0.29 -5.55
CA GLY A 269 -25.50 0.92 -6.12
C GLY A 269 -25.24 2.17 -5.28
N ASN A 270 -24.19 2.15 -4.45
CA ASN A 270 -23.87 3.21 -3.48
C ASN A 270 -22.44 3.72 -3.70
N PRO A 271 -22.23 4.83 -4.44
CA PRO A 271 -20.89 5.37 -4.70
C PRO A 271 -20.23 6.00 -3.46
N ALA A 272 -20.96 6.15 -2.34
CA ALA A 272 -20.43 6.62 -1.06
C ALA A 272 -20.11 5.47 -0.08
N PHE A 273 -20.18 4.20 -0.53
CA PHE A 273 -19.67 3.08 0.25
C PHE A 273 -18.14 3.20 0.39
N ALA A 274 -17.66 3.01 1.62
CA ALA A 274 -16.25 3.07 2.00
C ALA A 274 -15.88 1.85 2.84
N LEU A 275 -14.66 1.33 2.66
CA LEU A 275 -14.12 0.25 3.47
C LEU A 275 -13.69 0.78 4.86
N PRO A 276 -14.26 0.27 5.96
CA PRO A 276 -13.83 0.65 7.30
C PRO A 276 -12.52 -0.05 7.67
N TYR A 277 -11.78 0.54 8.60
CA TYR A 277 -10.48 0.05 9.04
C TYR A 277 -10.51 -0.48 10.48
N TRP A 278 -9.54 -1.34 10.81
CA TRP A 278 -9.28 -1.83 12.15
C TRP A 278 -7.96 -1.27 12.66
N ASN A 279 -8.00 -0.46 13.72
CA ASN A 279 -6.78 -0.12 14.44
C ASN A 279 -6.27 -1.35 15.18
N PHE A 280 -5.40 -2.13 14.56
CA PHE A 280 -4.73 -3.26 15.20
C PHE A 280 -3.63 -2.83 16.20
N ALA A 281 -3.23 -1.55 16.22
CA ALA A 281 -2.19 -1.04 17.13
C ALA A 281 -2.79 -0.68 18.50
N ILE A 282 -3.25 -1.71 19.22
CA ILE A 282 -3.91 -1.62 20.53
C ILE A 282 -3.16 -2.38 21.63
N GLY A 283 -2.08 -3.09 21.29
CA GLY A 283 -1.36 -3.97 22.20
C GLY A 283 -2.17 -5.19 22.65
N GLY A 284 -1.71 -5.84 23.72
CA GLY A 284 -2.42 -6.97 24.32
C GLY A 284 -2.51 -8.22 23.44
N SER A 285 -3.41 -9.15 23.78
CA SER A 285 -3.57 -10.49 23.16
C SER A 285 -4.93 -10.74 22.50
N ASP A 286 -5.82 -9.74 22.51
CA ASP A 286 -7.23 -9.95 22.23
C ASP A 286 -7.59 -9.37 20.85
N CYS A 287 -8.36 -10.12 20.06
CA CYS A 287 -8.91 -9.63 18.80
C CYS A 287 -10.25 -8.94 19.07
N ASP A 288 -10.24 -7.61 19.25
CA ASP A 288 -11.42 -6.80 19.58
C ASP A 288 -12.50 -6.82 18.48
N ILE A 289 -12.12 -6.99 17.21
CA ILE A 289 -13.04 -7.18 16.08
C ILE A 289 -13.54 -8.62 15.85
N CYS A 290 -13.03 -9.61 16.60
CA CYS A 290 -13.42 -11.01 16.48
C CYS A 290 -14.69 -11.31 17.31
N THR A 291 -15.81 -10.69 16.93
CA THR A 291 -17.12 -10.84 17.58
C THR A 291 -18.20 -11.24 16.57
N ASP A 292 -19.28 -11.88 17.02
CA ASP A 292 -20.32 -12.40 16.12
C ASP A 292 -21.22 -11.32 15.49
N ASP A 293 -21.23 -10.08 16.02
CA ASP A 293 -21.79 -8.90 15.36
C ASP A 293 -20.86 -8.28 14.30
N LEU A 294 -19.62 -8.78 14.20
CA LEU A 294 -18.58 -8.28 13.31
C LEU A 294 -17.90 -9.43 12.56
N LEU A 295 -16.57 -9.60 12.65
CA LEU A 295 -15.84 -10.55 11.79
C LEU A 295 -15.79 -12.00 12.32
N GLY A 296 -16.60 -12.29 13.35
CA GLY A 296 -16.85 -13.63 13.89
C GLY A 296 -15.97 -13.98 15.08
N ALA A 297 -16.60 -14.47 16.14
CA ALA A 297 -15.93 -14.97 17.34
C ALA A 297 -15.25 -16.33 17.10
N ARG A 298 -14.39 -16.73 18.05
CA ARG A 298 -13.84 -18.10 18.12
C ARG A 298 -14.96 -19.10 18.42
N SER A 299 -15.01 -20.21 17.68
CA SER A 299 -15.97 -21.29 17.93
C SER A 299 -15.69 -22.01 19.25
N SER A 300 -16.75 -22.36 19.98
CA SER A 300 -16.68 -23.19 21.19
C SER A 300 -16.39 -24.67 20.90
N PHE A 301 -16.53 -25.11 19.65
CA PHE A 301 -16.33 -26.50 19.22
C PHE A 301 -14.94 -26.76 18.62
N ASP A 302 -14.29 -25.73 18.07
CA ASP A 302 -12.92 -25.77 17.57
C ASP A 302 -12.26 -24.41 17.74
N ILE A 303 -11.17 -24.36 18.53
CA ILE A 303 -10.38 -23.17 18.85
C ILE A 303 -9.83 -22.43 17.62
N SER A 304 -9.74 -23.12 16.47
CA SER A 304 -9.22 -22.60 15.20
C SER A 304 -10.29 -22.34 14.14
N SER A 305 -11.58 -22.43 14.50
CA SER A 305 -12.71 -22.14 13.61
C SER A 305 -13.49 -20.90 14.08
N ILE A 306 -14.13 -20.22 13.12
CA ILE A 306 -15.08 -19.13 13.40
C ILE A 306 -16.40 -19.70 13.94
N SER A 307 -17.02 -18.99 14.89
CA SER A 307 -18.34 -19.26 15.47
C SER A 307 -19.42 -19.40 14.39
N SER A 308 -20.28 -20.41 14.55
CA SER A 308 -21.38 -20.72 13.62
C SER A 308 -22.46 -19.63 13.53
N ASN A 309 -22.48 -18.67 14.47
CA ASN A 309 -23.42 -17.55 14.41
C ASN A 309 -22.97 -16.49 13.39
N SER A 310 -21.65 -16.38 13.14
CA SER A 310 -21.10 -15.46 12.15
C SER A 310 -21.15 -16.07 10.76
N VAL A 311 -21.57 -15.27 9.78
CA VAL A 311 -21.67 -15.69 8.37
C VAL A 311 -20.33 -16.15 7.79
N PHE A 312 -19.21 -15.63 8.30
CA PHE A 312 -17.86 -15.98 7.86
C PHE A 312 -17.47 -17.44 8.20
N SER A 313 -18.18 -18.13 9.11
CA SER A 313 -18.03 -19.59 9.30
C SER A 313 -18.53 -20.42 8.10
N GLN A 314 -19.40 -19.84 7.27
CA GLN A 314 -19.91 -20.47 6.04
C GLN A 314 -18.96 -20.32 4.86
N TRP A 315 -18.07 -19.33 4.89
CA TRP A 315 -17.12 -19.06 3.79
C TRP A 315 -16.15 -20.22 3.63
N ARG A 316 -15.79 -20.52 2.38
CA ARG A 316 -14.73 -21.46 2.03
C ARG A 316 -13.61 -20.72 1.29
N VAL A 317 -12.37 -21.18 1.47
CA VAL A 317 -11.19 -20.52 0.91
C VAL A 317 -10.98 -20.91 -0.54
N ILE A 318 -10.33 -20.05 -1.33
CA ILE A 318 -9.72 -20.43 -2.62
C ILE A 318 -8.19 -20.35 -2.52
N CYS A 319 -7.50 -20.94 -3.50
CA CYS A 319 -6.03 -20.91 -3.65
C CYS A 319 -5.22 -21.71 -2.61
N GLU A 320 -5.85 -22.70 -1.97
CA GLU A 320 -5.22 -23.57 -0.96
C GLU A 320 -4.31 -24.66 -1.58
N SER A 321 -4.57 -25.12 -2.81
CA SER A 321 -3.85 -26.22 -3.48
C SER A 321 -2.49 -25.81 -4.06
N VAL A 322 -1.64 -25.14 -3.29
CA VAL A 322 -0.33 -24.65 -3.77
C VAL A 322 0.60 -25.76 -4.29
N GLU A 323 0.48 -26.99 -3.81
CA GLU A 323 1.25 -28.13 -4.34
C GLU A 323 0.84 -28.48 -5.78
N ASP A 324 -0.46 -28.44 -6.12
CA ASP A 324 -0.93 -28.64 -7.49
C ASP A 324 -0.42 -27.52 -8.41
N TYR A 325 -0.52 -26.26 -7.96
CA TYR A 325 -0.10 -25.10 -8.75
C TYR A 325 1.42 -25.11 -8.99
N ASP A 326 2.21 -25.37 -7.94
CA ASP A 326 3.68 -25.38 -8.01
C ASP A 326 4.27 -26.57 -8.79
N THR A 327 3.55 -27.69 -8.93
CA THR A 327 4.07 -28.91 -9.58
C THR A 327 3.50 -29.14 -10.99
N LEU A 328 2.21 -28.86 -11.19
CA LEU A 328 1.52 -28.98 -12.48
C LEU A 328 1.61 -27.69 -13.31
N GLY A 329 1.97 -26.56 -12.67
CA GLY A 329 2.03 -25.26 -13.32
C GLY A 329 0.64 -24.72 -13.68
N THR A 330 -0.40 -25.17 -12.98
CA THR A 330 -1.74 -24.57 -13.04
C THR A 330 -1.77 -23.29 -12.22
N VAL A 331 -2.84 -22.50 -12.36
CA VAL A 331 -3.07 -21.30 -11.56
C VAL A 331 -4.31 -21.55 -10.70
N CYS A 332 -4.38 -20.94 -9.51
CA CYS A 332 -5.58 -20.97 -8.66
C CYS A 332 -6.86 -20.73 -9.48
N ASN A 333 -7.90 -21.49 -9.18
CA ASN A 333 -9.17 -21.46 -9.89
C ASN A 333 -10.31 -21.00 -8.97
N SER A 334 -11.55 -21.07 -9.44
CA SER A 334 -12.73 -20.55 -8.72
C SER A 334 -13.29 -21.49 -7.65
N SER A 335 -12.71 -22.67 -7.48
CA SER A 335 -13.23 -23.73 -6.61
C SER A 335 -12.89 -23.47 -5.14
N GLU A 336 -13.91 -23.35 -4.28
CA GLU A 336 -13.71 -23.15 -2.84
C GLU A 336 -13.54 -24.48 -2.08
N THR A 337 -12.60 -24.54 -1.14
CA THR A 337 -12.15 -25.77 -0.45
C THR A 337 -12.50 -25.78 1.04
N SER A 338 -11.56 -25.40 1.91
CA SER A 338 -11.66 -25.53 3.37
C SER A 338 -12.35 -24.32 4.03
N PRO A 339 -12.86 -24.41 5.27
CA PRO A 339 -13.33 -23.25 6.03
C PRO A 339 -12.15 -22.36 6.48
N ILE A 340 -12.40 -21.06 6.62
CA ILE A 340 -11.43 -20.11 7.21
C ILE A 340 -10.96 -20.64 8.57
N ARG A 341 -9.64 -20.75 8.74
CA ARG A 341 -8.99 -21.11 10.00
C ARG A 341 -8.49 -19.82 10.66
N ARG A 342 -8.87 -19.56 11.91
CA ARG A 342 -8.44 -18.36 12.65
C ARG A 342 -8.33 -18.69 14.13
N ASN A 343 -7.19 -18.36 14.75
CA ASN A 343 -6.94 -18.65 16.16
C ASN A 343 -6.11 -17.51 16.80
N PRO A 344 -6.71 -16.32 17.04
CA PRO A 344 -5.99 -15.15 17.52
C PRO A 344 -5.19 -15.41 18.80
N ALA A 345 -3.95 -14.90 18.84
CA ALA A 345 -2.93 -15.19 19.86
C ALA A 345 -2.55 -16.67 20.04
N GLY A 346 -3.02 -17.59 19.20
CA GLY A 346 -2.87 -19.04 19.39
C GLY A 346 -1.49 -19.63 19.11
N ASN A 347 -0.52 -18.84 18.63
CA ASN A 347 0.79 -19.35 18.22
C ASN A 347 1.76 -19.54 19.40
N VAL A 348 1.50 -20.54 20.24
CA VAL A 348 2.34 -20.89 21.41
C VAL A 348 3.78 -21.26 21.05
N ALA A 349 4.06 -21.60 19.78
CA ALA A 349 5.41 -21.88 19.29
C ALA A 349 6.21 -20.60 18.97
N ARG A 350 5.55 -19.45 18.83
CA ARG A 350 6.17 -18.14 18.59
C ARG A 350 5.53 -17.06 19.48
N PRO A 351 5.88 -16.99 20.77
CA PRO A 351 5.27 -16.03 21.72
C PRO A 351 5.28 -14.56 21.27
N MET A 352 6.30 -14.16 20.49
CA MET A 352 6.41 -12.83 19.86
C MET A 352 5.22 -12.44 18.96
N VAL A 353 4.46 -13.41 18.40
CA VAL A 353 3.26 -13.13 17.59
C VAL A 353 1.94 -13.42 18.33
N GLN A 354 2.00 -13.66 19.64
CA GLN A 354 0.78 -13.82 20.47
C GLN A 354 0.20 -12.49 20.95
N ARG A 355 0.76 -11.35 20.50
CA ARG A 355 0.32 -10.00 20.87
C ARG A 355 0.27 -9.11 19.63
N LEU A 356 -0.62 -8.12 19.66
CA LEU A 356 -0.75 -7.10 18.62
C LEU A 356 0.33 -6.00 18.78
N PRO A 357 0.60 -5.20 17.73
CA PRO A 357 1.44 -4.00 17.84
C PRO A 357 0.92 -3.03 18.90
N GLU A 358 1.82 -2.33 19.58
CA GLU A 358 1.46 -1.31 20.56
C GLU A 358 1.23 0.05 19.87
N PRO A 359 0.44 0.99 20.43
CA PRO A 359 0.16 2.28 19.79
C PRO A 359 1.41 3.12 19.45
N GLN A 360 2.50 2.94 20.20
CA GLN A 360 3.79 3.60 19.96
C GLN A 360 4.48 3.10 18.69
N ASP A 361 4.26 1.85 18.27
CA ASP A 361 4.90 1.26 17.09
C ASP A 361 4.50 2.03 15.81
N VAL A 362 3.27 2.55 15.78
CA VAL A 362 2.77 3.39 14.68
C VAL A 362 3.42 4.77 14.70
N LEU A 363 3.69 5.34 15.89
CA LEU A 363 4.36 6.64 16.00
C LEU A 363 5.82 6.56 15.54
N ASP A 364 6.56 5.58 16.05
CA ASP A 364 7.98 5.40 15.73
C ASP A 364 8.18 5.16 14.22
N CYS A 365 7.29 4.37 13.61
CA CYS A 365 7.26 4.16 12.16
C CYS A 365 6.97 5.46 11.38
N LEU A 366 6.04 6.29 11.88
CA LEU A 366 5.71 7.59 11.28
C LEU A 366 6.77 8.69 11.53
N GLU A 367 7.89 8.41 12.21
CA GLU A 367 9.07 9.30 12.30
C GLU A 367 10.17 8.95 11.27
N LEU A 368 9.99 7.89 10.47
CA LEU A 368 10.96 7.46 9.46
C LEU A 368 10.88 8.30 8.18
N ASN A 369 11.90 9.15 7.97
CA ASN A 369 11.93 10.12 6.87
C ASN A 369 12.07 9.51 5.45
N ALA A 370 12.68 8.33 5.32
CA ALA A 370 12.91 7.68 4.03
C ALA A 370 11.81 6.67 3.72
N PHE A 371 11.18 6.79 2.54
CA PHE A 371 10.14 5.86 2.10
C PHE A 371 10.66 4.42 2.06
N ASP A 372 11.77 4.20 1.37
CA ASP A 372 12.47 2.93 1.33
C ASP A 372 13.98 3.15 1.11
N THR A 373 14.79 2.15 1.40
CA THR A 373 16.26 2.22 1.35
C THR A 373 16.83 1.01 0.61
N PRO A 374 18.01 1.11 -0.04
CA PRO A 374 18.68 -0.05 -0.63
C PRO A 374 18.91 -1.16 0.42
N PRO A 375 18.66 -2.45 0.09
CA PRO A 375 18.46 -3.01 -1.25
C PRO A 375 17.00 -3.02 -1.74
N TYR A 376 16.11 -2.21 -1.16
CA TYR A 376 14.68 -2.12 -1.50
C TYR A 376 13.95 -3.46 -1.33
N TYR A 377 14.37 -4.23 -0.32
CA TYR A 377 13.92 -5.59 -0.06
C TYR A 377 13.43 -5.76 1.39
N SER A 378 12.99 -6.96 1.80
CA SER A 378 12.61 -7.29 3.20
C SER A 378 13.72 -7.06 4.24
N THR A 379 14.97 -6.87 3.81
CA THR A 379 16.16 -6.66 4.66
C THR A 379 16.53 -5.19 4.89
N SER A 380 15.68 -4.24 4.50
CA SER A 380 16.04 -2.80 4.43
C SER A 380 15.90 -2.09 5.78
N SER A 381 16.97 -1.41 6.23
CA SER A 381 17.00 -0.61 7.47
C SER A 381 16.75 0.87 7.18
N GLU A 382 16.21 1.60 8.18
CA GLU A 382 15.83 3.02 8.07
C GLU A 382 14.76 3.29 6.98
N SER A 383 14.02 2.25 6.61
CA SER A 383 12.96 2.26 5.58
C SER A 383 11.58 2.29 6.22
N PHE A 384 10.78 3.31 5.92
CA PHE A 384 9.37 3.36 6.32
C PHE A 384 8.61 2.14 5.79
N ARG A 385 8.74 1.83 4.50
CA ARG A 385 8.06 0.69 3.83
C ARG A 385 8.38 -0.63 4.52
N ASN A 386 9.65 -0.93 4.79
CA ASN A 386 10.05 -2.18 5.44
C ASN A 386 9.58 -2.27 6.91
N THR A 387 9.37 -1.11 7.54
CA THR A 387 8.90 -0.99 8.92
C THR A 387 7.38 -1.15 9.02
N ILE A 388 6.60 -0.41 8.23
CA ILE A 388 5.14 -0.54 8.23
C ILE A 388 4.70 -1.95 7.80
N GLU A 389 5.37 -2.52 6.79
CA GLU A 389 5.19 -3.90 6.34
C GLU A 389 5.51 -4.91 7.46
N GLY A 390 6.48 -4.58 8.32
CA GLY A 390 6.74 -5.30 9.55
C GLY A 390 7.91 -6.31 9.47
N TYR A 391 8.94 -6.01 8.68
CA TYR A 391 10.21 -6.75 8.66
C TYR A 391 11.30 -6.06 9.50
N SER A 392 11.16 -4.76 9.78
CA SER A 392 12.01 -4.00 10.71
C SER A 392 11.32 -3.75 12.06
N ALA A 393 12.11 -3.43 13.08
CA ALA A 393 11.60 -2.82 14.31
C ALA A 393 10.91 -1.48 14.00
N PRO A 394 9.93 -1.03 14.81
CA PRO A 394 9.21 0.23 14.58
C PRO A 394 10.10 1.47 14.39
N GLN A 395 11.30 1.45 14.96
CA GLN A 395 12.30 2.51 14.85
C GLN A 395 13.21 2.38 13.60
N GLY A 396 12.83 1.58 12.61
CA GLY A 396 13.49 1.45 11.31
C GLY A 396 14.55 0.33 11.19
N MET A 397 15.06 -0.21 12.28
CA MET A 397 16.18 -1.18 12.25
C MET A 397 15.72 -2.58 11.84
N TYR A 398 16.35 -3.16 10.82
CA TYR A 398 16.08 -4.55 10.40
C TYR A 398 16.64 -5.58 11.40
N ASP A 399 15.83 -6.57 11.73
CA ASP A 399 16.24 -7.80 12.43
C ASP A 399 15.47 -8.99 11.84
N PRO A 400 16.12 -10.07 11.38
CA PRO A 400 15.45 -11.22 10.76
C PRO A 400 14.42 -11.93 11.66
N VAL A 401 14.53 -11.78 13.00
CA VAL A 401 13.64 -12.40 13.99
C VAL A 401 12.39 -11.55 14.24
N ILE A 402 12.51 -10.22 14.17
CA ILE A 402 11.40 -9.30 14.46
C ILE A 402 10.29 -9.41 13.42
N ARG A 403 9.04 -9.38 13.89
CA ARG A 403 7.88 -9.03 13.06
C ARG A 403 7.05 -8.01 13.84
N SER A 404 6.69 -6.92 13.19
CA SER A 404 6.00 -5.75 13.77
C SER A 404 4.80 -5.37 12.89
N LEU A 405 4.02 -4.37 13.32
CA LEU A 405 2.95 -3.72 12.55
C LEU A 405 2.10 -4.68 11.68
N HIS A 406 2.11 -4.54 10.34
CA HIS A 406 1.32 -5.37 9.42
C HIS A 406 1.64 -6.88 9.57
N ASN A 407 2.90 -7.29 9.43
CA ASN A 407 3.29 -8.70 9.55
C ASN A 407 2.92 -9.30 10.92
N LEU A 408 3.01 -8.51 11.99
CA LEU A 408 2.60 -8.95 13.32
C LEU A 408 1.08 -9.16 13.40
N ALA A 409 0.29 -8.22 12.88
CA ALA A 409 -1.17 -8.35 12.82
C ALA A 409 -1.63 -9.57 12.01
N HIS A 410 -0.98 -9.90 10.89
CA HIS A 410 -1.24 -11.13 10.13
C HIS A 410 -0.88 -12.41 10.92
N LEU A 411 0.34 -12.47 11.48
CA LEU A 411 0.81 -13.66 12.19
C LEU A 411 0.05 -13.91 13.50
N PHE A 412 -0.47 -12.86 14.12
CA PHE A 412 -1.33 -12.90 15.31
C PHE A 412 -2.63 -13.69 15.09
N LEU A 413 -3.19 -13.66 13.87
CA LEU A 413 -4.40 -14.42 13.51
C LEU A 413 -4.17 -15.93 13.49
N ASN A 414 -2.92 -16.37 13.33
CA ASN A 414 -2.47 -17.77 13.44
C ASN A 414 -3.40 -18.78 12.71
N GLY A 415 -3.54 -18.59 11.39
CA GLY A 415 -4.48 -19.33 10.55
C GLY A 415 -4.40 -18.92 9.07
N THR A 416 -5.54 -18.93 8.37
CA THR A 416 -5.69 -18.49 6.97
C THR A 416 -5.16 -17.07 6.77
N GLY A 417 -5.57 -16.11 7.60
CA GLY A 417 -5.11 -14.71 7.54
C GLY A 417 -3.61 -14.50 7.79
N GLY A 418 -2.89 -15.51 8.31
CA GLY A 418 -1.44 -15.46 8.59
C GLY A 418 -0.56 -16.15 7.55
N GLN A 419 -1.10 -16.53 6.39
CA GLN A 419 -0.38 -17.19 5.29
C GLN A 419 -0.54 -16.36 4.02
N THR A 420 0.54 -15.81 3.46
CA THR A 420 0.48 -14.80 2.38
C THR A 420 -0.49 -15.19 1.26
N HIS A 421 -0.25 -16.33 0.61
CA HIS A 421 -1.04 -16.88 -0.52
C HIS A 421 -2.53 -17.18 -0.23
N LEU A 422 -2.95 -17.18 1.04
CA LEU A 422 -4.33 -17.40 1.47
C LEU A 422 -4.94 -16.21 2.21
N SER A 423 -4.13 -15.25 2.63
CA SER A 423 -4.48 -14.28 3.66
C SER A 423 -5.74 -13.44 3.40
N PRO A 424 -6.09 -13.02 2.16
CA PRO A 424 -7.32 -12.27 1.94
C PRO A 424 -8.59 -13.11 2.04
N ASN A 425 -8.52 -14.45 2.08
CA ASN A 425 -9.71 -15.28 2.34
C ASN A 425 -10.30 -14.99 3.74
N ASP A 426 -9.49 -14.49 4.68
CA ASP A 426 -9.97 -13.99 5.96
C ASP A 426 -10.39 -12.52 5.82
N PRO A 427 -11.67 -12.15 6.08
CA PRO A 427 -12.15 -10.78 5.92
C PRO A 427 -11.45 -9.74 6.81
N ILE A 428 -10.70 -10.16 7.84
CA ILE A 428 -9.86 -9.24 8.63
C ILE A 428 -8.83 -8.53 7.74
N PHE A 429 -8.36 -9.18 6.67
CA PHE A 429 -7.40 -8.61 5.70
C PHE A 429 -7.83 -7.21 5.21
N VAL A 430 -9.11 -7.03 4.86
CA VAL A 430 -9.63 -5.75 4.35
C VAL A 430 -9.46 -4.62 5.37
N LEU A 431 -9.71 -4.91 6.65
CA LEU A 431 -9.67 -3.93 7.75
C LEU A 431 -8.23 -3.66 8.22
N LEU A 432 -7.38 -4.69 8.13
CA LEU A 432 -5.94 -4.62 8.43
C LEU A 432 -5.25 -3.74 7.38
N HIS A 433 -5.40 -4.06 6.10
CA HIS A 433 -4.76 -3.30 5.03
C HIS A 433 -5.32 -1.88 4.88
N THR A 434 -6.61 -1.63 5.16
CA THR A 434 -7.12 -0.25 5.19
C THR A 434 -6.49 0.58 6.33
N PHE A 435 -6.08 -0.02 7.45
CA PHE A 435 -5.32 0.71 8.47
C PHE A 435 -3.85 0.90 8.09
N THR A 436 -3.22 -0.09 7.46
CA THR A 436 -1.89 0.05 6.83
C THR A 436 -1.89 1.18 5.78
N ASP A 437 -2.92 1.28 4.95
CA ASP A 437 -3.08 2.37 3.98
C ASP A 437 -3.32 3.73 4.65
N ALA A 438 -4.00 3.77 5.81
CA ALA A 438 -4.13 5.00 6.61
C ALA A 438 -2.78 5.52 7.12
N ILE A 439 -1.92 4.62 7.64
CA ILE A 439 -0.58 4.96 8.12
C ILE A 439 0.30 5.42 6.94
N PHE A 440 0.16 4.80 5.76
CA PHE A 440 0.85 5.25 4.53
C PHE A 440 0.38 6.63 4.07
N ASP A 441 -0.92 6.93 4.10
CA ASP A 441 -1.45 8.24 3.71
C ASP A 441 -1.01 9.36 4.66
N GLU A 442 -0.99 9.08 5.97
CA GLU A 442 -0.42 9.97 6.98
C GLU A 442 1.08 10.19 6.76
N TRP A 443 1.84 9.14 6.41
CA TRP A 443 3.26 9.27 6.11
C TRP A 443 3.51 10.17 4.90
N LEU A 444 2.74 10.02 3.82
CA LEU A 444 2.77 10.90 2.64
C LEU A 444 2.42 12.35 3.01
N SER A 445 1.39 12.54 3.82
CA SER A 445 0.92 13.85 4.32
C SER A 445 1.99 14.58 5.14
N ARG A 446 2.67 13.87 6.05
CA ARG A 446 3.73 14.42 6.92
C ARG A 446 5.01 14.78 6.16
N HIS A 447 5.49 13.88 5.30
CA HIS A 447 6.83 14.00 4.72
C HIS A 447 6.86 14.71 3.36
N GLN A 448 5.73 14.74 2.64
CA GLN A 448 5.60 15.36 1.31
C GLN A 448 6.79 15.03 0.37
N PRO A 449 7.17 13.75 0.23
CA PRO A 449 8.48 13.33 -0.29
C PRO A 449 8.74 13.69 -1.77
N GLY A 450 7.71 14.06 -2.51
CA GLY A 450 7.77 14.19 -3.97
C GLY A 450 8.04 12.85 -4.66
N GLU A 451 8.43 12.92 -5.93
CA GLU A 451 8.60 11.71 -6.76
C GLU A 451 9.91 10.95 -6.54
N VAL A 452 10.95 11.64 -6.04
CA VAL A 452 12.36 11.21 -6.16
C VAL A 452 12.73 10.09 -5.18
N VAL A 453 11.96 9.90 -4.10
CA VAL A 453 12.28 8.95 -3.01
C VAL A 453 11.90 7.49 -3.35
N TYR A 454 11.07 7.27 -4.37
CA TYR A 454 10.68 5.93 -4.80
C TYR A 454 11.65 5.43 -5.90
N PRO A 455 12.26 4.23 -5.79
CA PRO A 455 13.22 3.72 -6.77
C PRO A 455 12.61 3.49 -8.17
N GLU A 456 13.20 4.13 -9.17
CA GLU A 456 12.90 3.92 -10.59
C GLU A 456 13.37 2.54 -11.09
N GLU A 457 14.50 2.03 -10.60
CA GLU A 457 15.10 0.76 -11.01
C GLU A 457 15.84 0.02 -9.89
N ASN A 458 16.16 -1.24 -10.15
CA ASN A 458 16.88 -2.19 -9.27
C ASN A 458 16.15 -2.58 -7.96
N ALA A 459 14.89 -2.18 -7.79
CA ALA A 459 13.99 -2.80 -6.82
C ALA A 459 13.61 -4.24 -7.25
N PRO A 460 13.06 -5.10 -6.36
CA PRO A 460 12.54 -6.41 -6.73
C PRO A 460 11.58 -6.35 -7.94
N ILE A 461 11.49 -7.44 -8.72
CA ILE A 461 10.62 -7.47 -9.91
C ILE A 461 9.17 -7.23 -9.49
N GLY A 462 8.49 -6.27 -10.13
CA GLY A 462 7.18 -5.76 -9.69
C GLY A 462 7.22 -4.42 -8.95
N HIS A 463 8.34 -4.10 -8.28
CA HIS A 463 8.37 -2.99 -7.30
C HIS A 463 8.98 -1.68 -7.82
N ASN A 464 9.51 -1.60 -9.05
CA ASN A 464 9.97 -0.34 -9.67
C ASN A 464 8.83 0.71 -9.76
N ARG A 465 9.17 2.02 -9.66
CA ARG A 465 8.19 3.14 -9.65
C ARG A 465 7.13 3.08 -10.76
N ARG A 466 7.54 2.65 -11.96
CA ARG A 466 6.72 2.62 -13.18
C ARG A 466 6.28 1.21 -13.61
N PHE A 467 6.47 0.21 -12.75
CA PHE A 467 5.96 -1.13 -13.01
C PHE A 467 4.44 -1.15 -12.85
N ASN A 468 3.73 -1.81 -13.77
CA ASN A 468 2.28 -1.99 -13.69
C ASN A 468 1.97 -3.08 -12.66
N MET A 469 1.27 -2.72 -11.59
CA MET A 469 1.04 -3.59 -10.43
C MET A 469 0.26 -4.85 -10.84
N VAL A 470 0.87 -6.02 -10.62
CA VAL A 470 0.36 -7.33 -11.07
C VAL A 470 -0.75 -7.83 -10.15
N PRO A 471 -1.90 -8.34 -10.63
CA PRO A 471 -2.35 -8.47 -12.02
C PRO A 471 -3.38 -7.40 -12.44
N PHE A 472 -3.35 -6.20 -11.87
CA PHE A 472 -4.44 -5.24 -12.04
C PHE A 472 -4.65 -4.81 -13.51
N TRP A 473 -5.92 -4.55 -13.85
CA TRP A 473 -6.34 -4.06 -15.16
C TRP A 473 -7.42 -2.97 -15.02
N PRO A 474 -7.33 -1.82 -15.75
CA PRO A 474 -6.25 -1.42 -16.65
C PRO A 474 -4.88 -1.36 -16.00
N PRO A 475 -3.79 -1.37 -16.79
CA PRO A 475 -2.43 -1.25 -16.26
C PRO A 475 -2.30 0.04 -15.45
N VAL A 476 -1.96 -0.11 -14.17
CA VAL A 476 -1.82 0.98 -13.19
C VAL A 476 -0.48 0.82 -12.48
N THR A 477 0.26 1.91 -12.34
CA THR A 477 1.63 1.90 -11.82
C THR A 477 1.70 2.20 -10.32
N ASN A 478 2.79 1.77 -9.67
CA ASN A 478 3.08 2.15 -8.28
C ASN A 478 3.06 3.70 -8.11
N ALA A 479 3.57 4.45 -9.09
CA ALA A 479 3.58 5.91 -9.09
C ALA A 479 2.19 6.55 -8.93
N GLU A 480 1.15 5.99 -9.57
CA GLU A 480 -0.22 6.54 -9.54
C GLU A 480 -0.89 6.42 -8.16
N MET A 481 -0.45 5.46 -7.34
CA MET A 481 -0.92 5.28 -5.96
C MET A 481 -0.07 6.02 -4.92
N PHE A 482 1.13 6.49 -5.31
CA PHE A 482 2.08 7.19 -4.44
C PHE A 482 1.75 8.69 -4.31
N VAL A 483 0.51 8.98 -3.91
CA VAL A 483 -0.08 10.33 -3.84
C VAL A 483 -1.05 10.44 -2.64
N PRO A 484 -1.23 11.61 -2.00
CA PRO A 484 -2.20 11.76 -0.92
C PRO A 484 -3.64 11.44 -1.38
N ALA A 485 -4.31 10.53 -0.69
CA ALA A 485 -5.60 9.99 -1.09
C ALA A 485 -6.75 11.03 -1.20
N PRO A 486 -6.93 11.99 -0.27
CA PRO A 486 -8.09 12.89 -0.28
C PRO A 486 -8.16 13.81 -1.51
N GLU A 487 -7.00 14.13 -2.08
CA GLU A 487 -6.87 15.06 -3.20
C GLU A 487 -6.84 14.33 -4.56
N ASN A 488 -6.25 13.14 -4.61
CA ASN A 488 -5.89 12.45 -5.86
C ASN A 488 -6.69 11.17 -6.12
N LEU A 489 -7.12 10.47 -5.06
CA LEU A 489 -7.77 9.15 -5.13
C LEU A 489 -9.22 9.15 -4.64
N GLY A 490 -9.70 10.29 -4.14
CA GLY A 490 -11.12 10.53 -3.87
C GLY A 490 -11.67 9.85 -2.61
N TYR A 491 -10.80 9.46 -1.67
CA TYR A 491 -11.18 8.94 -0.35
C TYR A 491 -10.31 9.54 0.75
N SER A 492 -10.81 9.55 1.98
CA SER A 492 -10.06 10.00 3.17
C SER A 492 -10.32 9.11 4.39
N TYR A 493 -9.54 9.29 5.45
CA TYR A 493 -9.68 8.57 6.71
C TYR A 493 -10.25 9.47 7.82
N GLU A 494 -11.29 8.99 8.51
CA GLU A 494 -11.68 9.49 9.83
C GLU A 494 -10.80 8.80 10.89
N VAL A 495 -9.55 9.27 11.02
CA VAL A 495 -8.53 8.75 11.93
C VAL A 495 -7.95 9.85 12.82
N GLN A 496 -7.63 9.51 14.06
CA GLN A 496 -6.86 10.36 14.97
C GLN A 496 -5.57 9.63 15.33
N TRP A 497 -4.44 10.17 14.89
CA TRP A 497 -3.13 9.66 15.26
C TRP A 497 -2.80 10.05 16.70
N PRO A 498 -2.16 9.17 17.50
CA PRO A 498 -1.73 9.56 18.84
C PRO A 498 -0.74 10.73 18.73
N ALA A 499 -0.94 11.77 19.54
CA ALA A 499 -0.01 12.89 19.57
C ALA A 499 1.30 12.45 20.26
N ARG A 500 2.45 12.83 19.69
CA ARG A 500 3.76 12.61 20.33
C ARG A 500 3.74 13.25 21.73
N ALA A 501 3.92 12.44 22.77
CA ALA A 501 4.01 12.96 24.12
C ALA A 501 5.33 13.72 24.28
N TYR A 502 5.26 15.06 24.37
CA TYR A 502 6.45 15.90 24.57
C TYR A 502 7.22 15.44 25.83
N THR A 503 8.52 15.22 25.68
CA THR A 503 9.39 14.94 26.82
C THR A 503 9.39 16.13 27.78
N LEU A 504 9.64 15.88 29.08
CA LEU A 504 9.75 16.96 30.07
C LEU A 504 10.79 18.03 29.65
N SER A 505 11.86 17.60 28.97
CA SER A 505 12.86 18.47 28.33
C SER A 505 12.30 19.36 27.22
N GLU A 506 11.46 18.83 26.32
CA GLU A 506 10.79 19.62 25.28
C GLU A 506 9.77 20.59 25.90
N ILE A 507 8.97 20.14 26.86
CA ILE A 507 8.00 20.99 27.60
C ILE A 507 8.73 22.17 28.28
N ILE A 508 9.83 21.90 29.00
CA ILE A 508 10.65 22.94 29.63
C ILE A 508 11.26 23.87 28.57
N THR A 509 11.73 23.33 27.44
CA THR A 509 12.31 24.16 26.36
C THR A 509 11.26 25.07 25.72
N ILE A 510 10.07 24.55 25.41
CA ILE A 510 8.94 25.31 24.88
C ILE A 510 8.51 26.39 25.89
N ALA A 511 8.42 26.07 27.18
CA ALA A 511 8.09 27.02 28.24
C ALA A 511 9.14 28.15 28.38
N ILE A 512 10.43 27.82 28.29
CA ILE A 512 11.52 28.81 28.30
C ILE A 512 11.45 29.71 27.06
N VAL A 513 11.28 29.14 25.87
CA VAL A 513 11.16 29.92 24.61
C VAL A 513 9.93 30.83 24.65
N ALA A 514 8.79 30.33 25.10
CA ALA A 514 7.57 31.14 25.28
C ALA A 514 7.77 32.27 26.29
N ALA A 515 8.40 32.00 27.44
CA ALA A 515 8.71 33.02 28.44
C ALA A 515 9.66 34.10 27.90
N VAL A 516 10.71 33.70 27.15
CA VAL A 516 11.64 34.64 26.49
C VAL A 516 10.92 35.49 25.43
N LEU A 517 10.01 34.90 24.63
CA LEU A 517 9.19 35.64 23.67
C LEU A 517 8.26 36.65 24.36
N VAL A 518 7.59 36.26 25.45
CA VAL A 518 6.75 37.17 26.24
C VAL A 518 7.59 38.32 26.83
N VAL A 519 8.77 38.05 27.39
CA VAL A 519 9.67 39.09 27.91
C VAL A 519 10.17 40.00 26.79
N ALA A 520 10.47 39.49 25.60
CA ALA A 520 10.88 40.28 24.45
C ALA A 520 9.75 41.19 23.93
N VAL A 521 8.51 40.68 23.85
CA VAL A 521 7.32 41.46 23.46
C VAL A 521 7.02 42.55 24.50
N VAL A 522 7.00 42.21 25.79
CA VAL A 522 6.76 43.18 26.88
C VAL A 522 7.87 44.23 26.92
N GLY A 523 9.14 43.83 26.77
CA GLY A 523 10.27 44.76 26.66
C GLY A 523 10.16 45.68 25.45
N GLY A 524 9.72 45.17 24.29
CA GLY A 524 9.44 45.96 23.09
C GLY A 524 8.30 46.96 23.28
N VAL A 525 7.20 46.55 23.91
CA VAL A 525 6.06 47.44 24.25
C VAL A 525 6.49 48.53 25.23
N ILE A 526 7.26 48.19 26.27
CA ILE A 526 7.80 49.18 27.23
C ILE A 526 8.76 50.15 26.53
N ALA A 527 9.67 49.66 25.68
CA ALA A 527 10.58 50.51 24.91
C ALA A 527 9.82 51.45 23.95
N CYS A 528 8.76 50.97 23.30
CA CYS A 528 7.90 51.81 22.46
C CYS A 528 7.11 52.85 23.28
N ALA A 529 6.58 52.46 24.44
CA ALA A 529 5.87 53.38 25.35
C ALA A 529 6.80 54.47 25.90
N VAL A 530 8.00 54.10 26.35
CA VAL A 530 9.04 55.05 26.79
C VAL A 530 9.47 55.96 25.64
N ARG A 531 9.63 55.44 24.41
CA ARG A 531 10.00 56.25 23.24
C ARG A 531 8.89 57.20 22.78
N ALA A 532 7.62 56.80 22.89
CA ALA A 532 6.48 57.67 22.65
C ALA A 532 6.35 58.76 23.73
N HIS A 533 6.60 58.41 25.00
CA HIS A 533 6.64 59.38 26.09
C HIS A 533 7.82 60.34 25.96
N SER A 534 8.99 59.87 25.52
CA SER A 534 10.16 60.73 25.30
C SER A 534 9.94 61.72 24.15
N TYR A 535 9.23 61.30 23.09
CA TYR A 535 8.81 62.19 22.00
C TYR A 535 7.89 63.30 22.52
N ARG A 536 6.84 62.95 23.28
CA ARG A 536 5.93 63.93 23.91
C ARG A 536 6.62 64.88 24.89
N SER A 537 7.73 64.47 25.53
CA SER A 537 8.54 65.37 26.35
C SER A 537 9.58 66.18 25.56
N ALA A 538 9.93 65.76 24.34
CA ALA A 538 10.76 66.57 23.44
C ALA A 538 9.96 67.76 22.87
N GLU A 539 8.69 67.53 22.51
CA GLU A 539 7.72 68.60 22.19
C GLU A 539 7.44 69.54 23.37
N ALA A 540 7.90 69.21 24.58
CA ALA A 540 7.80 70.04 25.79
C ALA A 540 9.14 70.71 26.19
N LEU A 541 10.20 70.60 25.38
CA LEU A 541 11.53 71.14 25.69
C LEU A 541 12.14 72.09 24.63
N GLU A 542 11.37 72.52 23.64
CA GLU A 542 11.45 73.90 23.14
C GLU A 542 10.15 74.61 23.59
N PRO A 543 10.21 75.75 24.31
CA PRO A 543 11.20 76.82 24.12
C PRO A 543 11.79 77.38 25.44
N LEU A 544 13.02 77.00 25.81
CA LEU A 544 13.71 77.53 27.01
C LEU A 544 15.12 78.11 26.78
N LEU A 545 15.45 78.48 25.54
CA LEU A 545 16.67 79.23 25.19
C LEU A 545 16.42 80.59 24.51
N GLY A 546 15.15 81.01 24.38
CA GLY A 546 14.78 82.26 23.70
C GLY A 546 14.85 83.54 24.55
N GLU A 547 14.76 83.44 25.88
CA GLU A 547 14.59 84.63 26.74
C GLU A 547 15.89 85.23 27.30
N THR A 548 16.95 84.42 27.46
CA THR A 548 18.14 84.78 28.25
C THR A 548 18.97 85.93 27.65
N PHE A 549 18.85 86.19 26.35
CA PHE A 549 19.57 87.29 25.67
C PHE A 549 18.83 88.64 25.66
N ARG A 550 17.56 88.71 26.10
CA ARG A 550 16.72 89.92 25.98
C ARG A 550 16.78 90.86 27.20
N ARG A 551 17.84 90.80 28.02
CA ARG A 551 17.97 91.60 29.26
C ARG A 551 19.28 92.41 29.37
N TYR A 552 19.82 92.87 28.23
CA TYR A 552 21.08 93.63 28.18
C TYR A 552 21.04 94.88 27.27
N SER A 553 19.87 95.40 26.87
CA SER A 553 19.78 96.51 25.89
C SER A 553 18.70 97.59 26.11
N GLU A 554 18.04 97.66 27.27
CA GLU A 554 16.98 98.68 27.52
C GLU A 554 17.38 99.82 28.49
N ASP A 555 18.60 99.83 29.04
CA ASP A 555 19.04 100.86 29.99
C ASP A 555 19.72 102.10 29.35
N ASP A 556 19.98 102.10 28.04
CA ASP A 556 20.78 103.17 27.38
C ASP A 556 20.22 103.65 26.03
N ARG A 557 18.94 104.07 26.02
CA ARG A 557 18.35 104.90 24.94
C ARG A 557 17.44 106.01 25.45
N ARG A 558 18.01 106.99 26.15
CA ARG A 558 17.49 108.36 26.11
C ARG A 558 18.04 109.11 24.89
N ALA A 559 17.22 110.01 24.34
CA ALA A 559 17.53 110.96 23.27
C ALA A 559 17.90 110.40 21.88
N ARG A 560 16.94 110.51 20.94
CA ARG A 560 17.08 111.35 19.73
C ARG A 560 15.73 111.50 18.99
N PRO A 561 15.42 112.68 18.42
CA PRO A 561 14.25 112.87 17.55
C PRO A 561 14.57 112.93 16.03
N GLN A 562 13.57 112.53 15.24
CA GLN A 562 13.17 113.04 13.91
C GLN A 562 13.92 112.70 12.57
N LEU A 563 13.10 112.11 11.67
CA LEU A 563 12.86 112.41 10.22
C LEU A 563 13.79 111.86 9.10
N GLN A 564 13.16 111.01 8.25
CA GLN A 564 13.13 110.92 6.76
C GLN A 564 14.44 110.80 5.93
N ALA A 565 14.55 110.01 4.84
CA ALA A 565 13.72 108.93 4.20
C ALA A 565 14.61 108.18 3.13
N GLU A 566 14.24 107.53 2.00
CA GLU A 566 13.00 107.26 1.21
C GLU A 566 13.25 106.10 0.16
N ASP A 567 12.23 105.71 -0.64
CA ASP A 567 12.23 104.94 -1.92
C ASP A 567 12.59 103.40 -2.00
N VAL A 568 12.31 102.77 -3.16
CA VAL A 568 12.13 101.30 -3.49
C VAL A 568 12.50 101.02 -5.00
N PRO A 569 12.28 99.87 -5.76
CA PRO A 569 11.45 98.62 -5.57
C PRO A 569 11.91 97.24 -6.22
N GLN A 570 11.03 96.19 -6.10
CA GLN A 570 10.59 95.18 -7.13
C GLN A 570 11.23 93.75 -7.42
N VAL A 571 10.31 92.78 -7.71
CA VAL A 571 10.30 91.65 -8.74
C VAL A 571 10.37 90.11 -8.38
N LEU A 572 9.59 89.31 -9.18
CA LEU A 572 9.05 87.90 -9.24
C LEU A 572 9.95 86.64 -8.95
N LEU A 573 9.51 85.41 -8.52
CA LEU A 573 8.54 84.34 -9.01
C LEU A 573 8.91 83.62 -10.36
N PRO A 574 8.44 82.37 -10.77
CA PRO A 574 7.77 81.18 -10.12
C PRO A 574 8.06 79.72 -10.70
N VAL A 575 7.34 78.65 -10.23
CA VAL A 575 6.91 77.35 -10.92
C VAL A 575 7.96 76.27 -11.38
N GLY A 576 7.70 74.95 -11.53
CA GLY A 576 6.60 74.01 -11.13
C GLY A 576 6.35 72.74 -12.05
N LEU A 577 5.69 71.70 -11.51
CA LEU A 577 4.88 70.59 -12.13
C LEU A 577 5.46 69.34 -12.90
N LEU A 578 4.81 68.18 -12.62
CA LEU A 578 4.39 67.03 -13.48
C LEU A 578 5.31 65.83 -13.90
N VAL A 579 4.62 64.77 -14.35
CA VAL A 579 4.99 63.34 -14.64
C VAL A 579 3.75 62.73 -15.40
N PRO A 580 3.77 61.65 -16.25
CA PRO A 580 4.35 60.29 -16.03
C PRO A 580 4.83 59.51 -17.32
N GLU A 581 4.93 58.16 -17.24
CA GLU A 581 4.83 57.12 -18.32
C GLU A 581 5.92 57.10 -19.46
N ASP A 582 6.15 56.04 -20.28
CA ASP A 582 5.49 54.73 -20.49
C ASP A 582 6.45 53.62 -21.06
N THR A 583 5.94 52.39 -21.23
CA THR A 583 6.28 51.32 -22.22
C THR A 583 7.54 50.41 -22.10
N GLN A 584 7.21 49.13 -21.93
CA GLN A 584 7.78 47.85 -22.45
C GLN A 584 8.94 47.86 -23.48
N ALA A 585 9.86 46.86 -23.39
CA ALA A 585 9.81 45.62 -24.21
C ALA A 585 11.16 44.84 -24.37
N ASN A 586 11.08 43.52 -24.15
CA ASN A 586 11.73 42.42 -24.90
C ASN A 586 13.27 42.21 -25.04
N THR A 587 13.69 41.05 -24.50
CA THR A 587 14.40 39.93 -25.17
C THR A 587 15.94 39.74 -25.18
N LEU A 588 16.30 38.46 -24.97
CA LEU A 588 17.41 37.67 -25.54
C LEU A 588 18.88 37.98 -25.16
N GLY A 589 19.34 37.32 -24.09
CA GLY A 589 20.13 36.05 -24.23
C GLY A 589 21.65 36.12 -24.41
N GLY A 590 22.36 35.11 -23.83
CA GLY A 590 23.77 34.80 -24.14
C GLY A 590 24.64 34.41 -22.93
N GLU A 591 24.93 33.11 -22.76
CA GLU A 591 26.12 32.67 -22.02
C GLU A 591 27.41 32.92 -22.83
N PRO A 592 28.56 33.04 -22.16
CA PRO A 592 29.68 32.17 -22.56
C PRO A 592 30.38 31.45 -21.38
N LYS A 593 31.27 30.50 -21.71
CA LYS A 593 31.83 29.48 -20.80
C LYS A 593 33.31 29.70 -20.42
N HIS A 594 33.75 28.90 -19.45
CA HIS A 594 35.13 28.45 -19.12
C HIS A 594 36.04 29.34 -18.25
N GLY A 595 36.79 28.68 -17.36
CA GLY A 595 38.00 29.20 -16.71
C GLY A 595 38.23 28.66 -15.29
N ASN A 596 39.09 27.66 -15.10
CA ASN A 596 39.50 27.19 -13.77
C ASN A 596 40.61 28.08 -13.19
N GLY A 597 40.54 28.41 -11.89
CA GLY A 597 41.60 29.09 -11.13
C GLY A 597 41.34 29.01 -9.63
N LEU A 598 42.39 28.88 -8.81
CA LEU A 598 42.27 28.53 -7.38
C LEU A 598 42.83 29.62 -6.44
N ILE A 599 42.22 29.72 -5.25
CA ILE A 599 42.79 30.23 -3.98
C ILE A 599 42.88 31.77 -3.76
N VAL A 600 42.01 32.22 -2.83
CA VAL A 600 42.21 33.22 -1.75
C VAL A 600 42.62 34.66 -2.11
N SER A 601 41.68 35.61 -1.96
CA SER A 601 41.69 36.61 -0.87
C SER A 601 40.55 37.66 -1.01
N GLY A 602 40.23 38.37 0.09
CA GLY A 602 39.58 39.69 0.05
C GLY A 602 38.06 39.76 -0.26
N LEU A 603 37.22 39.74 0.78
CA LEU A 603 35.89 40.36 0.71
C LEU A 603 36.04 41.90 0.81
N PRO A 604 35.46 42.71 -0.10
CA PRO A 604 35.51 44.16 -0.01
C PRO A 604 34.57 44.69 1.08
N GLN A 605 34.96 45.81 1.70
CA GLN A 605 34.19 46.47 2.75
C GLN A 605 33.05 47.32 2.18
N VAL A 606 31.87 47.25 2.80
CA VAL A 606 30.85 48.31 2.69
C VAL A 606 30.97 49.21 3.91
N TYR A 607 31.19 50.51 3.69
CA TYR A 607 31.31 51.51 4.76
C TYR A 607 29.92 51.93 5.25
N THR A 608 29.54 51.46 6.45
CA THR A 608 28.42 52.06 7.19
C THR A 608 28.94 53.20 8.07
N ILE A 609 28.45 54.42 7.83
CA ILE A 609 28.85 55.62 8.58
C ILE A 609 28.32 55.53 10.01
N TYR A 610 29.21 55.69 11.00
CA TYR A 610 28.84 55.77 12.41
C TYR A 610 28.16 57.11 12.73
N LEU A 611 26.95 57.04 13.28
CA LEU A 611 26.42 58.05 14.20
C LEU A 611 26.26 57.40 15.57
N GLY A 612 26.94 57.97 16.58
CA GLY A 612 27.12 57.32 17.87
C GLY A 612 25.87 57.36 18.76
N GLY A 613 25.42 56.20 19.22
CA GLY A 613 24.44 56.04 20.29
C GLY A 613 24.88 54.92 21.23
N ILE A 614 25.25 55.24 22.46
CA ILE A 614 25.81 54.26 23.41
C ILE A 614 24.68 53.43 24.03
N VAL A 615 24.64 52.13 23.69
CA VAL A 615 23.89 51.12 24.46
C VAL A 615 24.86 49.98 24.77
N SER A 616 25.29 49.89 26.04
CA SER A 616 26.22 48.86 26.49
C SER A 616 25.47 47.54 26.74
N ILE A 617 25.23 46.78 25.67
CA ILE A 617 24.85 45.37 25.78
C ILE A 617 26.12 44.60 26.20
N SER A 618 26.04 43.84 27.29
CA SER A 618 27.18 43.04 27.75
C SER A 618 27.55 41.98 26.71
N SER A 619 28.83 41.93 26.35
CA SER A 619 29.36 41.00 25.35
C SER A 619 29.07 39.53 25.68
N THR A 620 28.96 39.20 26.98
CA THR A 620 28.56 37.89 27.51
C THR A 620 27.24 37.38 26.94
N SER A 621 26.23 38.23 26.76
CA SER A 621 24.93 37.81 26.22
C SER A 621 25.00 37.45 24.73
N ILE A 622 25.81 38.18 23.96
CA ILE A 622 26.03 37.90 22.53
C ILE A 622 26.84 36.60 22.38
N PHE A 623 27.89 36.42 23.19
CA PHE A 623 28.66 35.17 23.22
C PHE A 623 27.79 33.95 23.59
N LEU A 624 26.89 34.08 24.57
CA LEU A 624 25.99 32.99 24.95
C LEU A 624 25.07 32.56 23.79
N ILE A 625 24.47 33.52 23.09
CA ILE A 625 23.62 33.25 21.91
C ILE A 625 24.43 32.56 20.81
N PHE A 626 25.59 33.11 20.42
CA PHE A 626 26.45 32.50 19.40
C PHE A 626 26.96 31.10 19.79
N SER A 627 27.22 30.84 21.07
CA SER A 627 27.60 29.51 21.57
C SER A 627 26.44 28.51 21.47
N ILE A 628 25.21 28.90 21.83
CA ILE A 628 24.02 28.05 21.71
C ILE A 628 23.71 27.77 20.23
N THR A 629 23.76 28.77 19.36
CA THR A 629 23.57 28.59 17.91
C THR A 629 24.65 27.68 17.31
N ARG A 630 25.91 27.78 17.74
CA ARG A 630 26.96 26.83 17.33
C ARG A 630 26.72 25.41 17.84
N LEU A 631 26.22 25.23 19.06
CA LEU A 631 25.87 23.92 19.62
C LEU A 631 24.70 23.25 18.89
N LEU A 632 23.73 24.04 18.43
CA LEU A 632 22.63 23.57 17.57
C LEU A 632 23.15 23.15 16.18
N ILE A 633 23.92 24.01 15.50
CA ILE A 633 24.49 23.71 14.18
C ILE A 633 25.43 22.49 14.23
N ALA A 634 26.23 22.35 15.30
CA ALA A 634 27.14 21.21 15.47
C ALA A 634 26.45 19.86 15.71
N ARG A 635 25.13 19.83 15.94
CA ARG A 635 24.32 18.59 15.99
C ARG A 635 23.67 18.21 14.64
N ILE A 636 23.84 19.04 13.60
CA ILE A 636 23.15 18.89 12.30
C ILE A 636 24.10 18.35 11.20
N GLN A 637 25.34 17.96 11.53
CA GLN A 637 26.23 17.25 10.61
C GLN A 637 26.81 15.97 11.25
N PRO A 638 26.75 14.81 10.57
CA PRO A 638 27.38 13.58 11.05
C PRO A 638 28.90 13.60 10.78
N SER A 639 29.69 13.43 11.83
CA SER A 639 31.14 13.18 11.72
C SER A 639 31.41 11.68 11.89
N THR A 640 32.19 11.10 10.97
CA THR A 640 32.54 9.68 10.97
C THR A 640 33.80 9.38 11.83
N ASN A 641 34.02 8.08 12.06
CA ASN A 641 35.28 7.42 12.45
C ASN A 641 35.71 7.36 13.95
N HIS A 642 35.41 6.19 14.54
CA HIS A 642 36.36 5.23 15.15
C HIS A 642 36.89 5.33 16.61
N LEU A 643 36.74 4.17 17.28
CA LEU A 643 37.67 3.47 18.20
C LEU A 643 37.68 3.71 19.74
N SER A 644 36.96 2.79 20.41
CA SER A 644 37.50 1.81 21.40
C SER A 644 37.45 2.05 22.92
N ASN A 645 37.33 0.90 23.62
CA ASN A 645 37.68 0.58 25.01
C ASN A 645 36.83 1.17 26.17
N GLY A 646 35.81 0.37 26.55
CA GLY A 646 34.90 0.61 27.67
C GLY A 646 35.41 0.28 29.08
N ARG A 647 34.46 0.14 30.01
CA ARG A 647 34.62 -0.41 31.38
C ARG A 647 33.26 -0.75 31.99
N GLU A 648 33.22 -1.78 32.84
CA GLU A 648 32.11 -2.00 33.79
C GLU A 648 32.20 -0.98 34.95
N PRO A 649 31.12 -0.81 35.76
CA PRO A 649 31.07 -1.61 36.99
C PRO A 649 29.69 -2.14 37.42
N GLN A 650 29.76 -3.03 38.41
CA GLN A 650 28.77 -3.89 39.06
C GLN A 650 27.52 -3.20 39.68
N GLY A 651 26.50 -4.00 40.00
CA GLY A 651 25.26 -3.59 40.71
C GLY A 651 25.42 -3.33 42.23
N PRO A 652 24.34 -3.37 43.04
CA PRO A 652 23.57 -4.63 43.22
C PRO A 652 22.03 -4.48 43.41
N SER A 653 21.33 -5.62 43.43
CA SER A 653 19.96 -5.74 43.95
C SER A 653 19.93 -5.97 45.47
N PRO A 654 18.76 -5.74 46.11
CA PRO A 654 18.31 -6.60 47.19
C PRO A 654 16.94 -7.24 46.88
N ALA A 655 16.71 -8.43 47.43
CA ALA A 655 15.40 -9.07 47.44
C ALA A 655 14.88 -9.15 48.90
N GLN A 656 13.55 -9.09 49.08
CA GLN A 656 12.90 -9.53 50.31
C GLN A 656 11.64 -10.32 49.98
N SER A 657 11.42 -11.37 50.76
CA SER A 657 10.22 -12.19 50.80
C SER A 657 9.72 -12.30 52.23
N TYR A 658 8.41 -12.52 52.41
CA TYR A 658 7.74 -13.42 53.37
C TYR A 658 6.30 -12.95 53.62
N GLY A 659 5.39 -13.91 53.79
CA GLY A 659 3.98 -13.62 54.05
C GLY A 659 3.06 -14.75 53.60
N ALA A 660 3.09 -15.89 54.29
CA ALA A 660 2.20 -17.02 54.03
C ALA A 660 1.19 -17.19 55.17
N SER A 661 -0.03 -17.61 54.83
CA SER A 661 -0.91 -18.38 55.73
C SER A 661 -1.52 -19.55 54.95
N GLN A 662 -2.03 -20.53 55.69
CA GLN A 662 -2.30 -21.89 55.23
C GLN A 662 -3.75 -22.30 55.60
N THR A 663 -4.07 -23.59 55.42
CA THR A 663 -5.22 -24.37 55.94
C THR A 663 -6.53 -24.32 55.13
N ASP A 664 -7.26 -25.44 54.92
CA ASP A 664 -6.85 -26.87 54.87
C ASP A 664 -7.97 -27.82 54.34
N TYR A 665 -7.59 -29.08 54.00
CA TYR A 665 -8.43 -30.31 53.92
C TYR A 665 -9.61 -30.37 52.91
N HIS A 666 -10.11 -31.54 52.45
CA HIS A 666 -9.87 -32.97 52.81
C HIS A 666 -9.95 -33.92 51.58
N ASN A 667 -9.73 -35.24 51.78
CA ASN A 667 -9.57 -36.29 50.73
C ASN A 667 -10.76 -37.26 50.63
N ALA A 668 -10.94 -37.91 49.46
CA ALA A 668 -11.36 -39.33 49.19
C ALA A 668 -11.51 -39.52 47.65
N GLU A 669 -11.05 -40.56 46.94
CA GLU A 669 -11.21 -42.04 47.06
C GLU A 669 -12.65 -42.56 46.83
N ALA A 670 -12.94 -43.64 46.08
CA ALA A 670 -12.17 -44.40 45.06
C ALA A 670 -13.10 -45.34 44.22
N SER A 671 -12.60 -45.79 43.05
CA SER A 671 -12.90 -47.03 42.25
C SER A 671 -14.18 -47.90 42.47
N PHE A 672 -14.87 -48.32 41.38
CA PHE A 672 -14.72 -49.69 40.79
C PHE A 672 -15.68 -50.13 39.62
N LEU A 673 -15.11 -50.91 38.66
CA LEU A 673 -15.64 -52.09 37.89
C LEU A 673 -16.84 -52.04 36.91
N GLY A 674 -16.69 -52.70 35.74
CA GLY A 674 -17.82 -53.16 34.86
C GLY A 674 -17.55 -53.25 33.34
N LYS A 675 -16.50 -53.91 32.83
CA LYS A 675 -16.48 -55.29 32.23
C LYS A 675 -17.43 -55.60 31.03
N THR A 676 -16.84 -56.23 29.98
CA THR A 676 -17.40 -57.22 28.99
C THR A 676 -18.39 -56.74 27.90
N ARG A 677 -18.42 -57.23 26.63
CA ARG A 677 -17.59 -58.18 25.81
C ARG A 677 -18.11 -58.25 24.33
N VAL A 678 -17.32 -58.88 23.43
CA VAL A 678 -17.69 -59.61 22.17
C VAL A 678 -17.42 -58.93 20.80
N ASN A 679 -16.62 -59.66 20.02
CA ASN A 679 -16.13 -59.58 18.61
C ASN A 679 -17.25 -59.73 17.53
N LYS A 680 -17.06 -59.84 16.19
CA LYS A 680 -16.03 -60.44 15.27
C LYS A 680 -16.13 -59.82 13.84
N GLU A 681 -15.18 -59.97 12.88
CA GLU A 681 -13.77 -60.44 12.96
C GLU A 681 -12.73 -59.59 12.18
N ASP A 682 -12.37 -59.71 10.89
CA ASP A 682 -12.81 -60.58 9.76
C ASP A 682 -11.69 -60.77 8.66
N MET A 683 -12.00 -61.38 7.51
CA MET A 683 -11.07 -61.90 6.45
C MET A 683 -10.92 -61.00 5.20
N LEU A 684 -9.82 -60.94 4.39
CA LEU A 684 -8.54 -61.69 4.13
C LEU A 684 -7.39 -60.66 3.79
N ASP A 685 -6.15 -60.98 3.36
CA ASP A 685 -5.07 -61.93 3.74
C ASP A 685 -3.82 -61.73 2.82
N CYS A 686 -2.70 -62.46 3.05
CA CYS A 686 -1.60 -62.80 2.13
C CYS A 686 -0.49 -61.77 1.75
N THR A 687 0.47 -61.58 2.68
CA THR A 687 1.95 -61.79 2.54
C THR A 687 2.73 -61.36 1.27
N ARG A 688 3.98 -60.84 1.36
CA ARG A 688 5.19 -61.61 1.77
C ARG A 688 6.47 -60.79 2.05
N LYS A 689 7.18 -61.20 3.12
CA LYS A 689 8.67 -61.36 3.29
C LYS A 689 9.58 -60.10 3.22
N THR A 690 10.75 -60.03 3.87
CA THR A 690 11.56 -60.96 4.73
C THR A 690 12.09 -60.18 5.94
N THR A 691 12.03 -60.67 7.20
CA THR A 691 13.14 -61.31 7.99
C THR A 691 14.52 -60.63 7.83
N GLU A 692 15.29 -60.33 8.89
CA GLU A 692 15.53 -61.11 10.12
C GLU A 692 15.67 -60.30 11.44
N SER A 693 15.63 -61.00 12.57
CA SER A 693 15.92 -60.62 13.98
C SER A 693 15.95 -61.92 14.83
N PRO A 694 16.27 -61.98 16.15
CA PRO A 694 16.74 -60.94 17.09
C PRO A 694 17.93 -61.40 18.00
N ALA A 695 18.36 -60.56 18.97
CA ALA A 695 18.87 -60.92 20.33
C ALA A 695 19.71 -59.78 20.96
N LEU A 696 19.78 -59.54 22.28
CA LEU A 696 18.83 -59.75 23.40
C LEU A 696 19.36 -58.98 24.65
N ARG A 697 18.46 -58.41 25.50
CA ARG A 697 18.61 -58.13 26.97
C ARG A 697 19.88 -57.38 27.46
N MET A 698 19.79 -56.15 27.98
CA MET A 698 19.26 -55.69 29.30
C MET A 698 20.34 -55.51 30.39
N ALA A 699 20.07 -54.56 31.31
CA ALA A 699 20.60 -54.37 32.68
C ALA A 699 21.70 -53.31 32.95
N SER A 700 21.24 -52.21 33.56
CA SER A 700 21.74 -51.56 34.79
C SER A 700 23.09 -50.82 34.88
N THR A 701 22.96 -49.50 35.12
CA THR A 701 23.63 -48.68 36.17
C THR A 701 25.13 -48.32 36.11
N ALA A 702 25.34 -47.01 35.95
CA ALA A 702 26.07 -46.10 36.87
C ALA A 702 27.54 -45.68 36.59
N CYS A 703 27.72 -44.35 36.75
CA CYS A 703 28.89 -43.61 37.24
C CYS A 703 30.24 -43.59 36.46
N SER A 704 30.31 -42.65 35.52
CA SER A 704 31.15 -41.43 35.63
C SER A 704 32.70 -41.44 35.55
N TRP A 705 33.19 -40.26 35.15
CA TRP A 705 34.53 -39.67 35.28
C TRP A 705 35.58 -39.88 34.16
N LEU A 706 35.88 -38.72 33.55
CA LEU A 706 36.94 -38.38 32.62
C LEU A 706 38.35 -38.75 33.12
N ALA A 707 39.24 -39.16 32.20
CA ALA A 707 40.42 -38.37 31.85
C ALA A 707 41.22 -39.00 30.70
N SER A 708 41.85 -38.16 29.86
CA SER A 708 43.07 -38.50 29.12
C SER A 708 43.86 -37.23 28.81
N LEU A 709 45.19 -37.34 28.78
CA LEU A 709 46.11 -36.21 28.94
C LEU A 709 47.37 -36.40 28.08
N ARG A 710 47.87 -35.29 27.52
CA ARG A 710 49.30 -35.04 27.17
C ARG A 710 49.91 -35.93 26.06
N PHE A 711 51.03 -35.56 25.44
CA PHE A 711 51.51 -34.28 24.88
C PHE A 711 52.63 -34.63 23.85
N THR A 712 53.02 -33.68 22.99
CA THR A 712 54.02 -33.71 21.88
C THR A 712 55.50 -33.97 22.33
N PRO A 713 56.57 -34.15 21.49
CA PRO A 713 56.82 -33.43 20.20
C PRO A 713 57.74 -34.04 19.09
N HIS A 714 58.08 -33.16 18.11
CA HIS A 714 58.98 -33.25 16.94
C HIS A 714 58.35 -33.78 15.62
N THR A 715 58.63 -33.24 14.41
CA THR A 715 59.64 -32.22 13.98
C THR A 715 59.22 -31.40 12.73
N LEU A 716 59.92 -30.27 12.48
CA LEU A 716 60.02 -29.46 11.24
C LEU A 716 58.82 -28.56 10.83
N ALA A 717 59.10 -27.50 10.05
CA ALA A 717 58.27 -26.29 9.96
C ALA A 717 58.50 -25.39 8.72
N ASN A 718 57.65 -24.36 8.61
CA ASN A 718 57.71 -23.12 7.78
C ASN A 718 57.10 -23.11 6.36
N LEU A 719 56.06 -22.26 6.20
CA LEU A 719 55.53 -21.69 4.95
C LEU A 719 55.73 -20.16 4.97
N ARG A 720 56.00 -19.49 3.83
CA ARG A 720 56.05 -18.01 3.67
C ARG A 720 55.64 -17.52 2.25
N PRO A 721 55.33 -16.22 2.03
CA PRO A 721 54.31 -15.78 1.04
C PRO A 721 54.73 -14.61 0.07
N MET A 722 53.74 -13.88 -0.50
CA MET A 722 53.77 -12.59 -1.30
C MET A 722 53.87 -12.73 -2.85
N PRO A 723 53.64 -11.68 -3.72
CA PRO A 723 52.98 -10.34 -3.62
C PRO A 723 51.99 -9.97 -4.81
N LEU A 724 51.63 -8.67 -4.98
CA LEU A 724 50.83 -7.98 -6.07
C LEU A 724 51.73 -7.01 -6.92
N PRO A 725 51.33 -6.26 -8.00
CA PRO A 725 50.03 -6.07 -8.72
C PRO A 725 50.06 -6.57 -10.22
N PRO A 726 49.94 -5.83 -11.40
CA PRO A 726 50.02 -4.39 -11.80
C PRO A 726 48.81 -3.85 -12.68
N ILE A 727 49.01 -3.00 -13.72
CA ILE A 727 47.99 -2.19 -14.49
C ILE A 727 48.34 -2.03 -16.02
N MET A 728 47.37 -2.10 -16.99
CA MET A 728 47.17 -1.15 -18.16
C MET A 728 46.24 -1.59 -19.34
N LEU A 729 45.41 -0.63 -19.83
CA LEU A 729 44.97 -0.25 -21.22
C LEU A 729 44.30 -1.20 -22.28
N ILE A 730 43.01 -0.95 -22.58
CA ILE A 730 42.41 -0.36 -23.84
C ILE A 730 43.00 -0.79 -25.22
N PRO A 731 42.20 -1.29 -26.21
CA PRO A 731 41.33 -0.45 -27.07
C PRO A 731 40.00 -1.07 -27.62
N ARG A 732 39.34 -0.34 -28.54
CA ARG A 732 38.02 -0.57 -29.20
C ARG A 732 38.14 -1.33 -30.54
N ASP A 733 37.04 -1.91 -31.06
CA ASP A 733 36.28 -1.36 -32.23
C ASP A 733 35.15 -2.29 -32.77
N TRP A 734 34.37 -1.78 -33.73
CA TRP A 734 33.22 -2.34 -34.48
C TRP A 734 33.64 -2.83 -35.90
N PRO A 735 32.75 -3.32 -36.81
CA PRO A 735 31.34 -3.78 -36.70
C PRO A 735 31.12 -5.23 -37.24
N GLY A 736 29.88 -5.72 -37.25
CA GLY A 736 29.53 -7.09 -37.69
C GLY A 736 29.18 -7.27 -39.17
N ALA A 737 28.81 -8.51 -39.54
CA ALA A 737 28.31 -8.89 -40.86
C ALA A 737 27.15 -9.91 -40.75
N ARG A 738 26.23 -9.92 -41.73
CA ARG A 738 25.18 -10.94 -41.86
C ARG A 738 25.71 -12.13 -42.66
N VAL A 739 25.30 -13.36 -42.31
CA VAL A 739 25.26 -14.49 -43.25
C VAL A 739 23.88 -15.11 -43.21
N ILE A 740 23.22 -15.16 -44.36
CA ILE A 740 22.01 -15.94 -44.59
C ILE A 740 22.44 -17.21 -45.32
N CYS A 741 22.19 -18.37 -44.74
CA CYS A 741 22.26 -19.66 -45.44
C CYS A 741 21.04 -20.51 -45.08
N THR A 742 19.99 -20.37 -45.89
CA THR A 742 18.94 -21.39 -46.01
C THR A 742 19.51 -22.65 -46.65
N LEU A 743 19.19 -23.82 -46.12
CA LEU A 743 19.24 -25.07 -46.87
C LEU A 743 18.18 -26.04 -46.33
N GLU A 744 17.49 -26.72 -47.24
CA GLU A 744 16.27 -27.47 -46.95
C GLU A 744 16.50 -28.98 -46.80
N HIS A 745 15.48 -29.66 -46.28
CA HIS A 745 15.15 -31.06 -46.51
C HIS A 745 16.25 -32.14 -46.44
N LYS A 746 16.13 -32.99 -45.40
CA LYS A 746 15.62 -34.36 -45.62
C LYS A 746 15.01 -34.97 -44.36
N ALA A 747 13.99 -35.80 -44.54
CA ALA A 747 13.37 -36.61 -43.50
C ALA A 747 13.98 -38.03 -43.49
N GLY A 748 14.03 -38.70 -42.33
CA GLY A 748 14.69 -40.00 -42.22
C GLY A 748 14.63 -40.68 -40.84
N TYR A 749 13.44 -41.10 -40.42
CA TYR A 749 13.14 -42.28 -39.59
C TYR A 749 14.12 -42.81 -38.50
N LYS A 750 13.57 -42.85 -37.28
CA LYS A 750 13.59 -43.95 -36.28
C LYS A 750 14.81 -44.25 -35.36
N GLU A 751 14.40 -44.51 -34.12
CA GLU A 751 14.89 -45.50 -33.13
C GLU A 751 16.13 -45.23 -32.24
N GLN A 752 15.82 -45.21 -30.94
CA GLN A 752 16.64 -45.45 -29.74
C GLN A 752 17.14 -46.92 -29.67
N PRO A 753 17.94 -47.34 -28.65
CA PRO A 753 18.42 -46.59 -27.47
C PRO A 753 19.94 -46.63 -27.24
N HIS A 754 20.43 -45.74 -26.36
CA HIS A 754 21.12 -46.17 -25.14
C HIS A 754 21.11 -45.06 -24.06
#